data_AF-A0A8B8Y3X7-F1
#
_entry.id   AF-A0A8B8Y3X7-F1
#
_cell.length_a   1.000
_cell.length_b   1.000
_cell.length_c   1.000
_cell.angle_alpha   90.00
_cell.angle_beta   90.00
_cell.angle_gamma   90.00
#
_symmetry.space_group_name_H-M   'P 1'
#
loop_
_entity.id
_entity.type
_entity.pdbx_description
1 polymer ?
#
loop_
_entity_poly.entity_id
_entity_poly.type
_entity_poly.pdbx_seq_one_letter_code
_entity_poly.pdbx_strand_id
1 'polypeptide(L)'
;MRRLPLAPLLPLQLALLLAAVAPEAPVSAPRSLVWGPGLRAGVVLPVRYFYLQAVNSEGQNLTRSPPGQTLFKVVIKSLSPKELVRIHVPKPLDRNDGTFLMRYRMYETVSEGLKIEVLYGDEHVAQSPYILKGPVYHEYCECPEEDPQTWQKTLSCPAKEPQIAKDFASFPSINLQQMLNEVPERFGDERGAIVHYTILSNLIYRRSLGKYTDFKMFSDEILLSLARKVLLPDLEFYVNLGDWPLEHRKVNETPGPLPIISWCGSLDSRDVILPTYDITHSTLEAMRGVTNDLLSIQGNTGPSWINKTEKAFFRGRDSREERLQLVQLSKDNPQLLDAGITGYFFFQEKEKELGKAKLIGFFDFFKYKYQVNVDGTVAAYRYPYLMLGDSLVLKQDSPYYEHFYMALKPWKHYVPIKRNLSDLLEKVEWAKENDEEAKKIAKEGQLTARDLLQPHRLYCYYYRVLQDFCMAWKQESEFTKRDRAARVIQKAWKSFLAELLDAAAGINVRFRLGGVKFPPEIYYKIFTHRHIEDLCANSPRDYTKLPAKHTSHIKSDNLQEEDYSGWYRRIENNGWRPVSDKFWKSTENVMVGDKKESEFHFSKLKRKQDIEKKRKIKKIEWMRQMYYTGTLEAKSTNHETLGLIHTATKGLIRAFEDGGIDSVMEWEVDEVLNWTNTLNFDEYIANWKEIATSNSSANSKFQV
;
A
#
# COMPACT_ATOMS: atom_id res chain seq x y z
N MET A 1 62.20 75.79 -34.58
CA MET A 1 60.94 75.06 -34.86
C MET A 1 61.17 73.60 -34.54
N ARG A 2 60.47 73.08 -33.52
CA ARG A 2 60.73 71.79 -32.87
C ARG A 2 60.06 70.63 -33.62
N ARG A 3 60.73 69.48 -33.57
CA ARG A 3 60.39 68.17 -34.14
C ARG A 3 58.97 67.72 -33.76
N LEU A 4 58.23 67.18 -34.73
CA LEU A 4 57.02 66.38 -34.57
C LEU A 4 57.36 64.91 -34.89
N PRO A 5 57.07 63.94 -34.00
CA PRO A 5 57.06 62.52 -34.35
C PRO A 5 55.64 61.95 -34.44
N LEU A 6 55.57 60.85 -35.19
CA LEU A 6 54.42 60.03 -35.57
C LEU A 6 53.51 59.61 -34.40
N ALA A 7 52.20 59.58 -34.66
CA ALA A 7 51.19 58.91 -33.83
C ALA A 7 50.86 57.51 -34.43
N PRO A 8 50.76 56.44 -33.61
CA PRO A 8 50.32 55.13 -34.06
C PRO A 8 48.79 54.94 -33.89
N LEU A 9 48.23 54.12 -34.78
CA LEU A 9 46.86 53.61 -34.77
C LEU A 9 46.57 52.77 -33.51
N LEU A 10 45.48 53.11 -32.81
CA LEU A 10 44.88 52.32 -31.73
C LEU A 10 43.64 51.59 -32.27
N PRO A 11 43.47 50.27 -32.06
CA PRO A 11 42.22 49.59 -32.37
C PRO A 11 41.20 49.85 -31.23
N LEU A 12 39.98 50.22 -31.61
CA LEU A 12 38.83 50.33 -30.71
C LEU A 12 38.60 48.98 -30.01
N GLN A 13 38.88 48.92 -28.71
CA GLN A 13 38.45 47.83 -27.85
C GLN A 13 36.95 47.94 -27.56
N LEU A 14 36.28 46.80 -27.72
CA LEU A 14 34.98 46.43 -27.17
C LEU A 14 34.63 47.21 -25.89
N ALA A 15 33.58 48.03 -25.96
CA ALA A 15 32.84 48.44 -24.79
C ALA A 15 32.19 47.19 -24.18
N LEU A 16 32.68 46.77 -23.01
CA LEU A 16 32.02 45.78 -22.17
C LEU A 16 30.58 46.24 -21.90
N LEU A 17 29.63 45.37 -22.28
CA LEU A 17 28.34 45.27 -21.60
C LEU A 17 28.60 44.85 -20.15
N LEU A 18 28.90 45.81 -19.28
CA LEU A 18 28.61 45.67 -17.86
C LEU A 18 27.10 45.74 -17.73
N ALA A 19 26.45 44.58 -17.78
CA ALA A 19 25.08 44.44 -17.30
C ALA A 19 25.09 44.95 -15.85
N ALA A 20 24.50 46.12 -15.63
CA ALA A 20 24.28 46.65 -14.31
C ALA A 20 23.38 45.65 -13.57
N VAL A 21 23.95 44.89 -12.64
CA VAL A 21 23.18 44.10 -11.69
C VAL A 21 22.39 45.12 -10.88
N ALA A 22 21.09 45.20 -11.13
CA ALA A 22 20.20 46.02 -10.32
C ALA A 22 20.43 45.64 -8.84
N PRO A 23 20.51 46.62 -7.91
CA PRO A 23 20.63 46.31 -6.49
C PRO A 23 19.47 45.39 -6.11
N GLU A 24 19.77 44.15 -5.70
CA GLU A 24 18.75 43.16 -5.39
C GLU A 24 17.85 43.69 -4.28
N ALA A 25 16.54 43.62 -4.51
CA ALA A 25 15.56 44.19 -3.60
C ALA A 25 15.65 43.55 -2.20
N PRO A 26 15.58 44.34 -1.12
CA PRO A 26 15.70 43.83 0.24
C PRO A 26 14.57 42.84 0.55
N VAL A 27 14.90 41.80 1.33
CA VAL A 27 13.92 40.81 1.81
C VAL A 27 12.91 41.48 2.74
N SER A 28 11.63 41.26 2.48
CA SER A 28 10.53 41.62 3.37
C SER A 28 10.17 40.40 4.23
N ALA A 29 10.52 40.46 5.52
CA ALA A 29 10.14 39.43 6.49
C ALA A 29 8.63 39.16 6.55
N PRO A 30 7.73 40.16 6.65
CA PRO A 30 6.29 39.90 6.74
C PRO A 30 5.66 39.36 5.45
N ARG A 31 6.26 39.63 4.27
CA ARG A 31 5.77 39.13 2.97
C ARG A 31 6.38 37.79 2.57
N SER A 32 7.48 37.39 3.18
CA SER A 32 8.12 36.09 2.96
C SER A 32 7.16 34.95 3.35
N LEU A 33 7.39 33.74 2.84
CA LEU A 33 6.46 32.61 3.04
C LEU A 33 7.13 31.48 3.83
N VAL A 34 6.33 30.75 4.61
CA VAL A 34 6.77 29.57 5.36
C VAL A 34 5.72 28.47 5.21
N TRP A 35 6.13 27.27 4.80
CA TRP A 35 5.23 26.13 4.64
C TRP A 35 5.97 24.81 4.77
N GLY A 36 5.26 23.73 5.11
CA GLY A 36 5.83 22.39 5.09
C GLY A 36 5.34 21.48 6.22
N PRO A 37 5.67 20.19 6.14
CA PRO A 37 5.12 19.19 7.05
C PRO A 37 5.60 19.38 8.49
N GLY A 38 6.80 19.94 8.71
CA GLY A 38 7.37 20.22 10.03
C GLY A 38 6.69 21.36 10.81
N LEU A 39 5.69 22.03 10.23
CA LEU A 39 4.85 23.02 10.94
C LEU A 39 3.54 22.41 11.47
N ARG A 40 3.35 21.09 11.33
CA ARG A 40 2.14 20.38 11.78
C ARG A 40 2.48 19.45 12.94
N ALA A 41 1.72 19.54 14.04
CA ALA A 41 1.96 18.73 15.24
C ALA A 41 1.92 17.21 14.94
N GLY A 42 0.87 16.76 14.25
CA GLY A 42 0.63 15.34 13.95
C GLY A 42 1.58 14.69 12.92
N VAL A 43 2.44 15.45 12.25
CA VAL A 43 3.46 14.86 11.34
C VAL A 43 4.64 14.37 12.17
N VAL A 44 4.76 13.07 12.37
CA VAL A 44 5.88 12.46 13.11
C VAL A 44 6.94 11.95 12.12
N LEU A 45 8.13 12.55 12.16
CA LEU A 45 9.29 12.15 11.34
C LEU A 45 10.57 12.21 12.19
N PRO A 46 11.61 11.41 11.85
CA PRO A 46 12.93 11.49 12.48
C PRO A 46 13.52 12.90 12.41
N VAL A 47 13.43 13.52 11.24
CA VAL A 47 13.75 14.92 11.01
C VAL A 47 12.51 15.62 10.46
N ARG A 48 12.04 16.63 11.17
CA ARG A 48 10.96 17.50 10.73
C ARG A 48 11.56 18.65 9.91
N TYR A 49 10.85 19.08 8.88
CA TYR A 49 11.36 20.10 7.97
C TYR A 49 10.25 20.97 7.39
N PHE A 50 10.60 22.20 7.01
CA PHE A 50 9.73 23.15 6.34
C PHE A 50 10.56 24.10 5.48
N TYR A 51 9.90 24.81 4.58
CA TYR A 51 10.51 25.68 3.60
C TYR A 51 10.23 27.15 3.94
N LEU A 52 11.16 27.99 3.52
CA LEU A 52 11.09 29.44 3.58
C LEU A 52 11.25 29.98 2.16
N GLN A 53 10.42 30.93 1.74
CA GLN A 53 10.59 31.68 0.49
C GLN A 53 10.87 33.12 0.85
N ALA A 54 12.03 33.64 0.43
CA ALA A 54 12.31 35.05 0.54
C ALA A 54 11.50 35.83 -0.50
N VAL A 55 10.86 36.91 -0.06
CA VAL A 55 10.00 37.77 -0.89
C VAL A 55 10.46 39.21 -0.72
N ASN A 56 10.48 39.98 -1.81
CA ASN A 56 10.86 41.40 -1.75
C ASN A 56 9.72 42.30 -1.22
N SER A 57 10.02 43.59 -1.02
CA SER A 57 9.02 44.59 -0.60
C SER A 57 7.83 44.71 -1.56
N GLU A 58 7.99 44.39 -2.84
CA GLU A 58 6.95 44.41 -3.87
C GLU A 58 6.05 43.17 -3.84
N GLY A 59 6.41 42.12 -3.08
CA GLY A 59 5.64 40.88 -2.99
C GLY A 59 6.01 39.83 -4.04
N GLN A 60 7.15 39.99 -4.70
CA GLN A 60 7.68 39.04 -5.67
C GLN A 60 8.63 38.05 -5.00
N ASN A 61 8.51 36.77 -5.35
CA ASN A 61 9.43 35.73 -4.89
C ASN A 61 10.83 36.00 -5.43
N LEU A 62 11.83 36.03 -4.54
CA LEU A 62 13.21 36.03 -4.97
C LEU A 62 13.55 34.69 -5.63
N THR A 63 14.26 34.75 -6.74
CA THR A 63 14.74 33.58 -7.51
C THR A 63 16.21 33.28 -7.27
N ARG A 64 16.85 34.09 -6.42
CA ARG A 64 18.24 33.99 -5.97
C ARG A 64 18.30 34.35 -4.49
N SER A 65 19.28 33.78 -3.81
CA SER A 65 19.48 34.02 -2.39
C SER A 65 20.15 35.38 -2.19
N PRO A 66 19.67 36.21 -1.25
CA PRO A 66 20.19 37.58 -1.07
C PRO A 66 21.69 37.60 -0.74
N PRO A 67 22.48 38.54 -1.30
CA PRO A 67 23.89 38.69 -0.98
C PRO A 67 24.06 39.17 0.46
N GLY A 68 24.66 38.32 1.30
CA GLY A 68 24.93 38.61 2.71
C GLY A 68 24.53 37.45 3.63
N GLN A 69 25.29 37.22 4.70
CA GLN A 69 25.09 36.10 5.62
C GLN A 69 23.93 36.28 6.62
N THR A 70 23.05 37.27 6.43
CA THR A 70 21.88 37.46 7.31
C THR A 70 20.82 36.42 6.94
N LEU A 71 21.03 35.24 7.52
CA LEU A 71 20.24 34.03 7.32
C LEU A 71 18.99 34.10 8.19
N PHE A 72 17.88 33.60 7.65
CA PHE A 72 16.72 33.25 8.46
C PHE A 72 17.16 32.52 9.75
N LYS A 73 16.70 33.00 10.89
CA LYS A 73 16.96 32.39 12.20
C LYS A 73 15.70 31.68 12.65
N VAL A 74 15.84 30.43 13.07
CA VAL A 74 14.74 29.62 13.58
C VAL A 74 15.03 29.23 15.02
N VAL A 75 14.09 29.51 15.91
CA VAL A 75 14.14 29.12 17.32
C VAL A 75 12.92 28.26 17.63
N ILE A 76 13.13 27.09 18.22
CA ILE A 76 12.06 26.13 18.56
C ILE A 76 12.13 25.85 20.05
N LYS A 77 11.00 26.01 20.75
CA LYS A 77 10.87 25.78 22.19
C LYS A 77 9.54 25.09 22.50
N SER A 78 9.46 24.41 23.63
CA SER A 78 8.18 23.99 24.22
C SER A 78 7.31 25.21 24.55
N LEU A 79 5.98 25.03 24.49
CA LEU A 79 5.03 26.05 24.93
C LEU A 79 5.03 26.20 26.46
N SER A 80 5.20 25.08 27.16
CA SER A 80 5.29 25.04 28.61
C SER A 80 6.74 25.25 29.05
N PRO A 81 7.06 26.29 29.84
CA PRO A 81 8.41 26.47 30.37
C PRO A 81 8.83 25.36 31.35
N LYS A 82 7.89 24.50 31.78
CA LYS A 82 8.15 23.33 32.63
C LYS A 82 8.65 22.12 31.83
N GLU A 83 8.35 22.04 30.53
CA GLU A 83 8.83 20.96 29.65
C GLU A 83 10.20 21.34 29.09
N LEU A 84 11.27 20.86 29.71
CA LEU A 84 12.62 20.98 29.17
C LEU A 84 12.84 19.88 28.13
N VAL A 85 12.91 20.26 26.86
CA VAL A 85 13.11 19.30 25.76
C VAL A 85 14.35 19.59 24.95
N ARG A 86 15.07 18.53 24.59
CA ARG A 86 16.20 18.64 23.67
C ARG A 86 15.72 18.61 22.22
N ILE A 87 15.95 19.71 21.50
CA ILE A 87 15.67 19.84 20.06
C ILE A 87 16.95 20.33 19.35
N HIS A 88 17.41 19.59 18.35
CA HIS A 88 18.51 20.04 17.50
C HIS A 88 17.98 20.86 16.32
N VAL A 89 18.35 22.15 16.29
CA VAL A 89 17.84 23.17 15.37
C VAL A 89 19.04 23.81 14.64
N PRO A 90 19.55 23.23 13.54
CA PRO A 90 20.61 23.82 12.73
C PRO A 90 20.13 25.08 11.99
N LYS A 91 21.07 25.80 11.38
CA LYS A 91 20.72 26.90 10.47
C LYS A 91 19.95 26.37 9.25
N PRO A 92 18.97 27.13 8.71
CA PRO A 92 18.33 26.80 7.45
C PRO A 92 19.35 26.60 6.32
N LEU A 93 19.12 25.61 5.47
CA LEU A 93 19.91 25.32 4.29
C LEU A 93 19.46 26.22 3.13
N ASP A 94 20.39 26.97 2.54
CA ASP A 94 20.12 27.78 1.36
C ASP A 94 20.08 26.91 0.11
N ARG A 95 18.98 26.94 -0.64
CA ARG A 95 18.79 26.15 -1.86
C ARG A 95 19.22 26.88 -3.13
N ASN A 96 19.81 28.07 -2.99
CA ASN A 96 20.34 28.94 -4.05
C ASN A 96 19.31 29.38 -5.10
N ASP A 97 18.02 29.30 -4.76
CA ASP A 97 16.90 29.67 -5.64
C ASP A 97 15.91 30.62 -4.95
N GLY A 98 16.37 31.34 -3.91
CA GLY A 98 15.54 32.22 -3.07
C GLY A 98 14.69 31.48 -2.04
N THR A 99 14.77 30.14 -2.01
CA THR A 99 14.17 29.31 -0.98
C THR A 99 15.20 28.73 -0.01
N PHE A 100 14.76 28.47 1.22
CA PHE A 100 15.57 27.85 2.26
C PHE A 100 14.83 26.65 2.84
N LEU A 101 15.58 25.63 3.24
CA LEU A 101 15.07 24.42 3.89
C LEU A 101 15.47 24.42 5.35
N MET A 102 14.48 24.59 6.22
CA MET A 102 14.66 24.42 7.65
C MET A 102 14.43 22.96 8.04
N ARG A 103 15.30 22.42 8.89
CA ARG A 103 15.22 21.06 9.41
C ARG A 103 15.49 21.05 10.90
N TYR A 104 14.79 20.22 11.66
CA TYR A 104 15.00 20.05 13.10
C TYR A 104 14.70 18.63 13.56
N ARG A 105 15.42 18.19 14.58
CA ARG A 105 15.26 16.85 15.18
C ARG A 105 14.88 16.98 16.65
N MET A 106 13.80 16.30 17.04
CA MET A 106 13.36 16.20 18.43
C MET A 106 13.91 14.92 19.05
N TYR A 107 14.35 15.00 20.31
CA TYR A 107 14.79 13.83 21.08
C TYR A 107 13.77 13.40 22.14
N GLU A 108 12.81 14.27 22.46
CA GLU A 108 11.79 14.06 23.49
C GLU A 108 10.45 14.59 22.98
N THR A 109 9.35 13.99 23.44
CA THR A 109 7.97 14.45 23.17
C THR A 109 7.65 15.66 24.04
N VAL A 110 6.96 16.66 23.48
CA VAL A 110 6.27 17.70 24.26
C VAL A 110 4.79 17.43 24.30
N SER A 111 4.12 17.70 25.42
CA SER A 111 2.69 17.40 25.61
C SER A 111 1.81 18.60 25.30
N GLU A 112 2.24 19.81 25.69
CA GLU A 112 1.45 21.03 25.50
C GLU A 112 1.60 21.61 24.08
N GLY A 113 2.77 21.44 23.48
CA GLY A 113 3.06 21.84 22.11
C GLY A 113 4.39 22.57 21.91
N LEU A 114 4.64 23.00 20.67
CA LEU A 114 5.85 23.74 20.28
C LEU A 114 5.54 25.16 19.80
N LYS A 115 6.42 26.09 20.14
CA LYS A 115 6.54 27.42 19.52
C LYS A 115 7.71 27.43 18.56
N ILE A 116 7.46 27.74 17.29
CA ILE A 116 8.48 27.90 16.24
C ILE A 116 8.54 29.37 15.84
N GLU A 117 9.64 30.04 16.16
CA GLU A 117 9.91 31.43 15.80
C GLU A 117 10.83 31.45 14.59
N VAL A 118 10.32 31.91 13.45
CA VAL A 118 11.10 32.19 12.24
C VAL A 118 11.32 33.70 12.17
N LEU A 119 12.58 34.11 12.08
CA LEU A 119 13.02 35.50 12.10
C LEU A 119 13.92 35.80 10.90
N TYR A 120 13.85 37.03 10.40
CA TYR A 120 14.82 37.60 9.46
C TYR A 120 15.33 38.91 10.07
N GLY A 121 16.61 38.93 10.48
CA GLY A 121 17.07 39.93 11.46
C GLY A 121 16.35 39.74 12.79
N ASP A 122 15.71 40.81 13.29
CA ASP A 122 14.88 40.80 14.49
C ASP A 122 13.37 40.76 14.19
N GLU A 123 12.98 40.70 12.91
CA GLU A 123 11.57 40.70 12.49
C GLU A 123 11.02 39.29 12.28
N HIS A 124 9.75 39.09 12.65
CA HIS A 124 9.02 37.85 12.43
C HIS A 124 8.68 37.65 10.95
N VAL A 125 8.93 36.42 10.46
CA VAL A 125 8.67 36.03 9.07
C VAL A 125 7.26 35.49 8.91
N ALA A 126 6.50 36.07 7.98
CA ALA A 126 5.10 35.75 7.76
C ALA A 126 4.29 35.79 9.07
N GLN A 127 3.55 34.72 9.38
CA GLN A 127 2.73 34.57 10.59
C GLN A 127 3.51 34.03 11.82
N SER A 128 4.85 34.06 11.79
CA SER A 128 5.68 33.68 12.94
C SER A 128 5.29 34.50 14.18
N PRO A 129 5.16 33.88 15.38
CA PRO A 129 5.47 32.49 15.69
C PRO A 129 4.39 31.48 15.26
N TYR A 130 4.82 30.29 14.86
CA TYR A 130 3.95 29.14 14.58
C TYR A 130 3.75 28.32 15.86
N ILE A 131 2.49 28.09 16.23
CA ILE A 131 2.11 27.36 17.44
C ILE A 131 1.55 25.99 17.06
N LEU A 132 2.31 24.94 17.37
CA LEU A 132 1.90 23.55 17.18
C LEU A 132 1.27 23.09 18.48
N LYS A 133 -0.07 23.14 18.57
CA LYS A 133 -0.82 22.76 19.77
C LYS A 133 -0.89 21.24 19.93
N GLY A 134 -0.90 20.78 21.19
CA GLY A 134 -1.07 19.38 21.55
C GLY A 134 0.24 18.60 21.54
N PRO A 135 0.19 17.27 21.73
CA PRO A 135 1.39 16.48 21.81
C PRO A 135 2.14 16.53 20.48
N VAL A 136 3.44 16.83 20.54
CA VAL A 136 4.33 16.78 19.39
C VAL A 136 5.35 15.67 19.64
N TYR A 137 5.09 14.52 19.02
CA TYR A 137 5.87 13.31 19.24
C TYR A 137 7.23 13.36 18.53
N HIS A 138 8.24 12.85 19.23
CA HIS A 138 9.55 12.52 18.67
C HIS A 138 9.56 11.11 18.06
N GLU A 139 10.61 10.78 17.31
CA GLU A 139 10.74 9.54 16.53
C GLU A 139 10.53 8.22 17.30
N TYR A 140 10.92 8.19 18.57
CA TYR A 140 10.92 6.97 19.39
C TYR A 140 9.69 6.86 20.31
N CYS A 141 8.70 7.75 20.18
CA CYS A 141 7.41 7.60 20.84
C CYS A 141 6.67 6.38 20.27
N GLU A 142 6.25 5.44 21.12
CA GLU A 142 5.37 4.33 20.72
C GLU A 142 3.91 4.82 20.75
N CYS A 143 3.57 5.65 19.77
CA CYS A 143 2.37 6.48 19.78
C CYS A 143 1.64 6.35 18.43
N PRO A 144 1.21 5.12 18.06
CA PRO A 144 0.63 4.87 16.75
C PRO A 144 -0.74 5.53 16.62
N GLU A 145 -0.99 6.14 15.46
CA GLU A 145 -2.33 6.55 15.06
C GLU A 145 -3.20 5.31 14.81
N GLU A 146 -4.35 5.23 15.49
CA GLU A 146 -5.27 4.10 15.45
C GLU A 146 -6.02 4.02 14.12
N ASP A 147 -6.36 5.17 13.52
CA ASP A 147 -6.98 5.23 12.20
C ASP A 147 -5.94 5.54 11.11
N PRO A 148 -5.56 4.55 10.27
CA PRO A 148 -4.57 4.79 9.24
C PRO A 148 -5.00 5.79 8.16
N GLN A 149 -6.29 6.05 7.99
CA GLN A 149 -6.76 7.07 7.06
C GLN A 149 -6.43 8.47 7.59
N THR A 150 -6.61 8.69 8.89
CA THR A 150 -6.19 9.91 9.58
C THR A 150 -4.68 10.12 9.50
N TRP A 151 -3.89 9.06 9.70
CA TRP A 151 -2.43 9.13 9.55
C TRP A 151 -2.01 9.51 8.12
N GLN A 152 -2.58 8.85 7.11
CA GLN A 152 -2.30 9.14 5.70
C GLN A 152 -2.67 10.57 5.32
N LYS A 153 -3.84 11.06 5.77
CA LYS A 153 -4.27 12.44 5.55
C LYS A 153 -3.33 13.44 6.21
N THR A 154 -2.87 13.14 7.43
CA THR A 154 -1.93 13.98 8.18
C THR A 154 -0.58 14.10 7.49
N LEU A 155 -0.04 13.00 6.95
CA LEU A 155 1.18 13.02 6.14
C LEU A 155 0.97 13.52 4.72
N SER A 156 -0.27 13.83 4.31
CA SER A 156 -0.60 14.20 2.93
C SER A 156 -0.18 13.11 1.92
N CYS A 157 -0.40 11.84 2.26
CA CYS A 157 -0.03 10.71 1.40
C CYS A 157 -0.77 10.77 0.06
N PRO A 158 -0.07 10.49 -1.06
CA PRO A 158 -0.70 10.42 -2.38
C PRO A 158 -1.80 9.35 -2.43
N ALA A 159 -2.91 9.68 -3.10
CA ALA A 159 -4.01 8.73 -3.31
C ALA A 159 -3.66 7.63 -4.32
N LYS A 160 -2.68 7.87 -5.19
CA LYS A 160 -2.21 6.93 -6.21
C LYS A 160 -0.69 6.88 -6.22
N GLU A 161 -0.16 5.67 -6.27
CA GLU A 161 1.26 5.40 -6.47
C GLU A 161 1.43 4.50 -7.70
N PRO A 162 1.70 5.07 -8.89
CA PRO A 162 1.72 4.31 -10.13
C PRO A 162 2.69 3.13 -10.12
N GLN A 163 3.85 3.26 -9.46
CA GLN A 163 4.83 2.17 -9.37
C GLN A 163 4.26 0.99 -8.57
N ILE A 164 3.67 1.24 -7.40
CA ILE A 164 3.03 0.21 -6.57
C ILE A 164 1.93 -0.50 -7.38
N ALA A 165 1.07 0.26 -8.05
CA ALA A 165 0.01 -0.32 -8.88
C ALA A 165 0.56 -1.21 -10.01
N LYS A 166 1.70 -0.84 -10.61
CA LYS A 166 2.37 -1.63 -11.65
C LYS A 166 2.97 -2.92 -11.08
N ASP A 167 3.58 -2.86 -9.91
CA ASP A 167 4.19 -4.03 -9.27
C ASP A 167 3.12 -5.06 -8.89
N PHE A 168 2.04 -4.60 -8.23
CA PHE A 168 0.91 -5.46 -7.83
C PHE A 168 0.01 -5.91 -8.99
N ALA A 169 0.13 -5.34 -10.19
CA ALA A 169 -0.58 -5.85 -11.37
C ALA A 169 -0.18 -7.30 -11.72
N SER A 170 1.01 -7.73 -11.29
CA SER A 170 1.47 -9.13 -11.45
C SER A 170 0.88 -10.08 -10.42
N PHE A 171 0.24 -9.55 -9.37
CA PHE A 171 -0.25 -10.27 -8.20
C PHE A 171 -1.71 -9.87 -7.86
N PRO A 172 -2.68 -10.18 -8.74
CA PRO A 172 -4.09 -9.89 -8.45
C PRO A 172 -4.60 -10.60 -7.19
N SER A 173 -3.96 -11.70 -6.81
CA SER A 173 -4.13 -12.36 -5.53
C SER A 173 -2.80 -12.98 -5.08
N ILE A 174 -2.57 -13.08 -3.78
CA ILE A 174 -1.33 -13.64 -3.21
C ILE A 174 -1.63 -14.98 -2.50
N ASN A 175 -1.13 -16.07 -3.08
CA ASN A 175 -1.16 -17.38 -2.45
C ASN A 175 -0.08 -17.50 -1.38
N LEU A 176 -0.47 -17.24 -0.13
CA LEU A 176 0.44 -17.26 1.02
C LEU A 176 1.13 -18.62 1.18
N GLN A 177 0.40 -19.73 1.01
CA GLN A 177 0.98 -21.07 1.19
C GLN A 177 2.04 -21.37 0.13
N GLN A 178 1.78 -20.98 -1.12
CA GLN A 178 2.75 -21.09 -2.20
C GLN A 178 4.00 -20.24 -1.89
N MET A 179 3.81 -18.98 -1.50
CA MET A 179 4.92 -18.08 -1.15
C MET A 179 5.74 -18.62 0.03
N LEU A 180 5.11 -19.06 1.11
CA LEU A 180 5.79 -19.59 2.30
C LEU A 180 6.57 -20.88 2.04
N ASN A 181 6.14 -21.69 1.07
CA ASN A 181 6.83 -22.92 0.69
C ASN A 181 7.95 -22.67 -0.32
N GLU A 182 7.65 -21.94 -1.41
CA GLU A 182 8.59 -21.79 -2.53
C GLU A 182 9.70 -20.76 -2.25
N VAL A 183 9.43 -19.68 -1.50
CA VAL A 183 10.47 -18.65 -1.29
C VAL A 183 11.68 -19.18 -0.52
N PRO A 184 11.52 -19.92 0.60
CA PRO A 184 12.66 -20.53 1.29
C PRO A 184 13.42 -21.52 0.42
N GLU A 185 12.72 -22.35 -0.37
CA GLU A 185 13.34 -23.35 -1.25
C GLU A 185 14.11 -22.71 -2.41
N ARG A 186 13.55 -21.67 -3.04
CA ARG A 186 14.16 -21.04 -4.22
C ARG A 186 15.23 -20.01 -3.87
N PHE A 187 15.10 -19.32 -2.74
CA PHE A 187 15.89 -18.13 -2.44
C PHE A 187 16.52 -18.14 -1.03
N GLY A 188 16.25 -19.16 -0.22
CA GLY A 188 16.73 -19.28 1.16
C GLY A 188 18.04 -20.06 1.36
N ASP A 189 18.61 -20.63 0.29
CA ASP A 189 19.86 -21.40 0.30
C ASP A 189 21.07 -20.62 0.85
N GLU A 190 22.24 -21.26 1.02
CA GLU A 190 23.44 -20.67 1.66
C GLU A 190 23.91 -19.34 1.07
N ARG A 191 23.52 -18.98 -0.16
CA ARG A 191 23.84 -17.69 -0.80
C ARG A 191 22.70 -16.68 -0.77
N GLY A 192 21.53 -17.05 -0.26
CA GLY A 192 20.35 -16.21 -0.12
C GLY A 192 20.54 -15.04 0.85
N ALA A 193 19.75 -14.00 0.61
CA ALA A 193 19.70 -12.78 1.39
C ALA A 193 18.24 -12.40 1.65
N ILE A 194 17.45 -13.34 2.16
CA ILE A 194 15.99 -13.17 2.32
C ILE A 194 15.62 -13.07 3.80
N VAL A 195 14.64 -12.24 4.12
CA VAL A 195 14.03 -12.21 5.45
C VAL A 195 12.53 -12.39 5.33
N HIS A 196 12.00 -13.33 6.10
CA HIS A 196 10.58 -13.48 6.33
C HIS A 196 10.15 -12.53 7.44
N TYR A 197 9.13 -11.70 7.18
CA TYR A 197 8.51 -10.83 8.18
C TYR A 197 7.06 -11.22 8.40
N THR A 198 6.64 -11.15 9.66
CA THR A 198 5.25 -11.28 10.09
C THR A 198 4.90 -10.06 10.92
N ILE A 199 3.86 -9.33 10.53
CA ILE A 199 3.25 -8.27 11.34
C ILE A 199 1.97 -8.86 11.93
N LEU A 200 1.86 -8.86 13.25
CA LEU A 200 0.68 -9.35 13.95
C LEU A 200 0.38 -8.45 15.14
N SER A 201 -0.82 -7.86 15.17
CA SER A 201 -1.25 -6.94 16.23
C SER A 201 -0.24 -5.81 16.45
N ASN A 202 0.23 -5.22 15.36
CA ASN A 202 1.25 -4.17 15.32
C ASN A 202 2.64 -4.56 15.88
N LEU A 203 2.88 -5.85 16.14
CA LEU A 203 4.19 -6.39 16.52
C LEU A 203 4.88 -7.02 15.30
N ILE A 204 6.18 -6.78 15.18
CA ILE A 204 6.99 -7.25 14.06
C ILE A 204 7.84 -8.45 14.51
N TYR A 205 7.63 -9.58 13.84
CA TYR A 205 8.43 -10.79 13.95
C TYR A 205 9.19 -11.02 12.66
N ARG A 206 10.34 -11.66 12.75
CA ARG A 206 11.16 -11.94 11.58
C ARG A 206 11.97 -13.21 11.71
N ARG A 207 12.29 -13.80 10.56
CA ARG A 207 13.21 -14.93 10.42
C ARG A 207 14.10 -14.74 9.20
N SER A 208 15.40 -14.63 9.42
CA SER A 208 16.42 -14.58 8.36
C SER A 208 16.57 -15.93 7.67
N LEU A 209 16.70 -15.91 6.35
CA LEU A 209 16.95 -17.07 5.49
C LEU A 209 18.18 -16.79 4.60
N GLY A 210 19.14 -17.70 4.61
CA GLY A 210 20.42 -17.56 3.91
C GLY A 210 21.50 -16.84 4.73
N LYS A 211 22.69 -16.67 4.13
CA LYS A 211 23.91 -16.22 4.81
C LYS A 211 24.07 -14.70 4.87
N TYR A 212 23.58 -13.97 3.87
CA TYR A 212 23.87 -12.54 3.69
C TYR A 212 22.71 -11.65 4.15
N THR A 213 22.31 -11.77 5.42
CA THR A 213 21.11 -11.09 5.92
C THR A 213 21.38 -9.84 6.76
N ASP A 214 22.61 -9.34 6.86
CA ASP A 214 22.92 -8.19 7.74
C ASP A 214 22.25 -6.88 7.33
N PHE A 215 21.91 -6.73 6.06
CA PHE A 215 21.13 -5.59 5.54
C PHE A 215 19.68 -5.55 6.07
N LYS A 216 19.25 -6.58 6.82
CA LYS A 216 17.97 -6.58 7.56
C LYS A 216 17.82 -5.37 8.47
N MET A 217 18.91 -4.82 9.00
CA MET A 217 18.85 -3.62 9.84
C MET A 217 18.11 -2.45 9.17
N PHE A 218 18.23 -2.29 7.85
CA PHE A 218 17.56 -1.20 7.13
C PHE A 218 16.05 -1.43 6.99
N SER A 219 15.61 -2.68 6.79
CA SER A 219 14.18 -3.01 6.76
C SER A 219 13.59 -3.02 8.17
N ASP A 220 14.32 -3.51 9.17
CA ASP A 220 13.90 -3.47 10.58
C ASP A 220 13.61 -2.03 11.02
N GLU A 221 14.54 -1.10 10.77
CA GLU A 221 14.41 0.27 11.31
C GLU A 221 13.18 0.99 10.77
N ILE A 222 12.90 0.90 9.47
CA ILE A 222 11.73 1.56 8.88
C ILE A 222 10.41 0.88 9.29
N LEU A 223 10.38 -0.45 9.41
CA LEU A 223 9.18 -1.17 9.86
C LEU A 223 8.87 -0.83 11.33
N LEU A 224 9.87 -0.85 12.20
CA LEU A 224 9.73 -0.43 13.61
C LEU A 224 9.33 1.05 13.70
N SER A 225 9.89 1.91 12.84
CA SER A 225 9.56 3.32 12.78
C SER A 225 8.10 3.56 12.35
N LEU A 226 7.58 2.76 11.42
CA LEU A 226 6.17 2.78 11.02
C LEU A 226 5.24 2.28 12.14
N ALA A 227 5.55 1.15 12.77
CA ALA A 227 4.74 0.57 13.84
C ALA A 227 4.57 1.50 15.06
N ARG A 228 5.54 2.39 15.30
CA ARG A 228 5.47 3.46 16.31
C ARG A 228 4.52 4.61 15.95
N LYS A 229 4.16 4.78 14.67
CA LYS A 229 3.46 5.96 14.14
C LYS A 229 2.05 5.66 13.64
N VAL A 230 1.78 4.44 13.20
CA VAL A 230 0.49 4.02 12.65
C VAL A 230 0.29 2.53 12.87
N LEU A 231 -0.94 2.11 13.10
CA LEU A 231 -1.26 0.69 13.14
C LEU A 231 -1.01 0.04 11.77
N LEU A 232 -0.11 -0.93 11.75
CA LEU A 232 0.20 -1.72 10.57
C LEU A 232 -0.82 -2.86 10.39
N PRO A 233 -1.19 -3.20 9.15
CA PRO A 233 -2.03 -4.36 8.90
C PRO A 233 -1.33 -5.66 9.36
N ASP A 234 -2.12 -6.68 9.71
CA ASP A 234 -1.59 -8.02 9.90
C ASP A 234 -1.27 -8.64 8.52
N LEU A 235 -0.01 -9.04 8.30
CA LEU A 235 0.42 -9.74 7.08
C LEU A 235 1.75 -10.49 7.27
N GLU A 236 2.03 -11.40 6.34
CA GLU A 236 3.30 -12.10 6.18
C GLU A 236 3.88 -11.83 4.79
N PHE A 237 5.18 -11.55 4.71
CA PHE A 237 5.85 -11.21 3.46
C PHE A 237 7.36 -11.50 3.51
N TYR A 238 8.00 -11.53 2.35
CA TYR A 238 9.44 -11.70 2.22
C TYR A 238 10.10 -10.45 1.66
N VAL A 239 11.23 -10.05 2.26
CA VAL A 239 12.09 -8.98 1.77
C VAL A 239 13.41 -9.57 1.31
N ASN A 240 13.77 -9.31 0.06
CA ASN A 240 15.09 -9.51 -0.49
C ASN A 240 16.02 -8.38 -0.08
N LEU A 241 17.15 -8.75 0.51
CA LEU A 241 18.19 -7.84 0.97
C LEU A 241 19.37 -7.73 -0.01
N GLY A 242 19.40 -8.59 -1.03
CA GLY A 242 20.40 -8.54 -2.09
C GLY A 242 20.19 -7.40 -3.07
N ASP A 243 21.21 -7.14 -3.88
CA ASP A 243 21.15 -6.11 -4.92
C ASP A 243 20.21 -6.52 -6.07
N TRP A 244 20.25 -7.79 -6.50
CA TRP A 244 19.52 -8.28 -7.65
C TRP A 244 18.05 -8.57 -7.32
N PRO A 245 17.07 -8.15 -8.16
CA PRO A 245 15.71 -8.67 -8.08
C PRO A 245 15.68 -10.17 -8.33
N LEU A 246 14.65 -10.87 -7.84
CA LEU A 246 14.66 -12.34 -7.74
C LEU A 246 13.58 -13.04 -8.57
N GLU A 247 12.38 -12.46 -8.72
CA GLU A 247 11.27 -13.17 -9.35
C GLU A 247 11.17 -12.83 -10.83
N HIS A 248 11.55 -13.77 -11.68
CA HIS A 248 11.57 -13.61 -13.14
C HIS A 248 10.45 -14.37 -13.87
N ARG A 249 9.64 -15.16 -13.16
CA ARG A 249 8.49 -15.85 -13.77
C ARG A 249 7.51 -14.83 -14.34
N LYS A 250 6.93 -15.12 -15.51
CA LYS A 250 5.87 -14.32 -16.10
C LYS A 250 4.52 -14.62 -15.45
N VAL A 251 3.60 -13.66 -15.52
CA VAL A 251 2.24 -13.77 -14.96
C VAL A 251 1.46 -14.98 -15.51
N ASN A 252 1.77 -15.43 -16.72
CA ASN A 252 1.12 -16.58 -17.36
C ASN A 252 1.82 -17.93 -17.14
N GLU A 253 2.90 -17.98 -16.36
CA GLU A 253 3.57 -19.23 -16.00
C GLU A 253 2.82 -19.98 -14.88
N THR A 254 3.05 -21.29 -14.77
CA THR A 254 2.47 -22.13 -13.70
C THR A 254 3.57 -22.99 -13.08
N PRO A 255 3.88 -22.83 -11.77
CA PRO A 255 3.30 -21.84 -10.86
C PRO A 255 3.63 -20.39 -11.28
N GLY A 256 2.72 -19.46 -10.97
CA GLY A 256 2.91 -18.03 -11.26
C GLY A 256 4.05 -17.38 -10.45
N PRO A 257 4.29 -16.08 -10.65
CA PRO A 257 5.33 -15.35 -9.92
C PRO A 257 4.98 -15.21 -8.43
N LEU A 258 6.00 -15.14 -7.58
CA LEU A 258 5.89 -14.91 -6.14
C LEU A 258 6.10 -13.42 -5.79
N PRO A 259 5.29 -12.84 -4.89
CA PRO A 259 5.43 -11.44 -4.49
C PRO A 259 6.58 -11.30 -3.49
N ILE A 260 7.78 -11.00 -3.99
CA ILE A 260 8.97 -10.72 -3.19
C ILE A 260 9.20 -9.22 -3.18
N ILE A 261 9.41 -8.64 -2.00
CA ILE A 261 9.73 -7.23 -1.86
C ILE A 261 11.24 -7.04 -2.04
N SER A 262 11.66 -6.13 -2.94
CA SER A 262 13.07 -5.86 -3.26
C SER A 262 13.39 -4.36 -3.26
N TRP A 263 14.67 -4.02 -3.12
CA TRP A 263 15.17 -2.63 -3.20
C TRP A 263 15.24 -2.09 -4.63
N CYS A 264 15.42 -2.97 -5.61
CA CYS A 264 15.57 -2.65 -7.02
C CYS A 264 14.77 -3.63 -7.86
N GLY A 265 14.07 -3.12 -8.88
CA GLY A 265 13.39 -3.92 -9.89
C GLY A 265 14.14 -3.94 -11.21
N SER A 266 13.72 -4.83 -12.11
CA SER A 266 14.15 -4.83 -13.51
C SER A 266 12.99 -5.07 -14.48
N LEU A 267 13.18 -4.77 -15.77
CA LEU A 267 12.15 -4.96 -16.80
C LEU A 267 11.71 -6.43 -16.96
N ASP A 268 12.56 -7.35 -16.53
CA ASP A 268 12.38 -8.80 -16.57
C ASP A 268 12.08 -9.41 -15.19
N SER A 269 11.91 -8.61 -14.14
CA SER A 269 11.50 -9.09 -12.82
C SER A 269 10.07 -8.65 -12.44
N ARG A 270 9.53 -9.28 -11.39
CA ARG A 270 8.18 -9.05 -10.84
C ARG A 270 8.18 -8.64 -9.38
N ASP A 271 9.36 -8.43 -8.80
CA ASP A 271 9.50 -7.98 -7.41
C ASP A 271 8.69 -6.69 -7.14
N VAL A 272 8.15 -6.59 -5.93
CA VAL A 272 7.48 -5.38 -5.43
C VAL A 272 8.53 -4.44 -4.87
N ILE A 273 8.62 -3.22 -5.41
CA ILE A 273 9.78 -2.36 -5.16
C ILE A 273 9.52 -1.41 -4.00
N LEU A 274 10.38 -1.48 -2.99
CA LEU A 274 10.47 -0.50 -1.92
C LEU A 274 11.50 0.59 -2.24
N PRO A 275 11.41 1.76 -1.57
CA PRO A 275 12.52 2.69 -1.55
C PRO A 275 13.79 2.03 -1.05
N THR A 276 14.92 2.30 -1.71
CA THR A 276 16.19 1.61 -1.46
C THR A 276 16.66 1.77 -0.01
N TYR A 277 17.42 0.80 0.49
CA TYR A 277 17.95 0.86 1.86
C TYR A 277 18.74 2.15 2.12
N ASP A 278 19.38 2.70 1.08
CA ASP A 278 20.21 3.90 1.17
C ASP A 278 19.38 5.16 1.42
N ILE A 279 18.31 5.40 0.65
CA ILE A 279 17.41 6.56 0.86
C ILE A 279 16.53 6.41 2.11
N THR A 280 16.23 5.17 2.50
CA THR A 280 15.55 4.86 3.76
C THR A 280 16.43 5.18 4.95
N HIS A 281 17.69 4.72 4.94
CA HIS A 281 18.67 5.06 5.97
C HIS A 281 18.93 6.57 6.03
N SER A 282 19.11 7.20 4.87
CA SER A 282 19.23 8.67 4.72
C SER A 282 18.08 9.42 5.39
N THR A 283 16.85 8.92 5.28
CA THR A 283 15.66 9.53 5.89
C THR A 283 15.61 9.34 7.41
N LEU A 284 15.98 8.16 7.91
CA LEU A 284 15.95 7.83 9.34
C LEU A 284 17.09 8.51 10.13
N GLU A 285 18.27 8.57 9.50
CA GLU A 285 19.53 8.96 10.11
C GLU A 285 20.00 10.37 9.78
N ALA A 286 19.20 11.11 9.01
CA ALA A 286 19.41 12.53 8.79
C ALA A 286 19.63 13.26 10.13
N MET A 287 20.65 14.12 10.17
CA MET A 287 21.07 14.89 11.35
C MET A 287 21.48 14.03 12.58
N ARG A 288 21.74 12.73 12.41
CA ARG A 288 22.30 11.86 13.45
C ARG A 288 23.61 11.22 12.98
N GLY A 289 23.54 10.33 12.00
CA GLY A 289 24.69 9.57 11.47
C GLY A 289 24.98 9.81 9.99
N VAL A 290 24.01 10.35 9.23
CA VAL A 290 24.15 10.56 7.79
C VAL A 290 24.21 12.06 7.47
N THR A 291 25.31 12.48 6.86
CA THR A 291 25.54 13.87 6.43
C THR A 291 25.08 14.14 5.00
N ASN A 292 25.26 13.17 4.10
CA ASN A 292 24.79 13.24 2.71
C ASN A 292 23.34 12.79 2.59
N ASP A 293 22.46 13.35 3.43
CA ASP A 293 21.04 12.98 3.44
C ASP A 293 20.21 13.73 2.37
N LEU A 294 19.02 13.20 2.04
CA LEU A 294 18.13 13.76 1.00
C LEU A 294 17.77 15.24 1.22
N LEU A 295 17.75 15.72 2.48
CA LEU A 295 17.49 17.13 2.79
C LEU A 295 18.77 17.95 2.67
N SER A 296 19.90 17.44 3.18
CA SER A 296 21.20 18.13 3.12
C SER A 296 21.67 18.41 1.70
N ILE A 297 21.44 17.50 0.74
CA ILE A 297 21.82 17.74 -0.66
C ILE A 297 21.23 19.03 -1.21
N GLN A 298 19.99 19.34 -0.84
CA GLN A 298 19.24 20.44 -1.46
C GLN A 298 19.84 21.82 -1.19
N GLY A 299 20.67 21.96 -0.14
CA GLY A 299 21.40 23.19 0.13
C GLY A 299 22.92 23.07 0.06
N ASN A 300 23.43 21.97 -0.51
CA ASN A 300 24.85 21.77 -0.74
C ASN A 300 25.10 21.42 -2.22
N THR A 301 24.55 22.23 -3.11
CA THR A 301 24.59 22.01 -4.57
C THR A 301 25.77 22.70 -5.24
N GLY A 302 26.82 23.08 -4.49
CA GLY A 302 28.00 23.74 -5.05
C GLY A 302 27.74 25.16 -5.56
N PRO A 303 28.56 25.69 -6.47
CA PRO A 303 28.42 27.05 -6.99
C PRO A 303 27.21 27.18 -7.93
N SER A 304 26.75 28.41 -8.16
CA SER A 304 25.70 28.70 -9.15
C SER A 304 26.05 28.14 -10.53
N TRP A 305 25.05 27.75 -11.33
CA TRP A 305 25.21 27.13 -12.66
C TRP A 305 26.32 27.74 -13.54
N ILE A 306 26.37 29.07 -13.67
CA ILE A 306 27.36 29.80 -14.48
C ILE A 306 28.81 29.58 -14.03
N ASN A 307 29.01 29.26 -12.75
CA ASN A 307 30.31 29.07 -12.12
C ASN A 307 30.67 27.58 -11.93
N LYS A 308 29.82 26.65 -12.41
CA LYS A 308 30.13 25.22 -12.40
C LYS A 308 31.09 24.88 -13.54
N THR A 309 31.97 23.91 -13.30
CA THR A 309 32.87 23.35 -14.30
C THR A 309 32.07 22.70 -15.43
N GLU A 310 32.30 23.11 -16.67
CA GLU A 310 31.62 22.62 -17.87
C GLU A 310 32.16 21.26 -18.36
N LYS A 311 32.27 20.30 -17.45
CA LYS A 311 32.68 18.92 -17.73
C LYS A 311 31.67 17.94 -17.16
N ALA A 312 31.55 16.81 -17.84
CA ALA A 312 30.89 15.64 -17.29
C ALA A 312 31.75 15.03 -16.19
N PHE A 313 31.10 14.49 -15.16
CA PHE A 313 31.79 14.04 -13.95
C PHE A 313 31.26 12.71 -13.43
N PHE A 314 32.18 11.86 -12.98
CA PHE A 314 31.88 10.61 -12.28
C PHE A 314 33.00 10.19 -11.32
N ARG A 315 32.63 9.71 -10.13
CA ARG A 315 33.51 8.94 -9.23
C ARG A 315 32.74 7.75 -8.67
N GLY A 316 33.29 6.54 -8.78
CA GLY A 316 32.61 5.34 -8.26
C GLY A 316 33.51 4.13 -8.24
N ARG A 317 32.98 2.98 -7.79
CA ARG A 317 33.69 1.69 -7.85
C ARG A 317 33.50 1.03 -9.21
N ASP A 318 34.36 0.06 -9.50
CA ASP A 318 34.38 -0.81 -10.68
C ASP A 318 33.23 -1.84 -10.70
N SER A 319 32.05 -1.53 -10.21
CA SER A 319 30.94 -2.51 -10.10
C SER A 319 30.31 -2.92 -11.44
N ARG A 320 30.80 -2.40 -12.57
CA ARG A 320 30.34 -2.73 -13.92
C ARG A 320 31.38 -2.36 -14.97
N GLU A 321 31.39 -3.07 -16.09
CA GLU A 321 32.34 -2.84 -17.19
C GLU A 321 32.15 -1.47 -17.85
N GLU A 322 30.91 -1.00 -17.99
CA GLU A 322 30.61 0.32 -18.55
C GLU A 322 31.23 1.46 -17.73
N ARG A 323 31.47 1.26 -16.42
CA ARG A 323 32.21 2.25 -15.61
C ARG A 323 33.69 2.28 -15.94
N LEU A 324 34.28 1.16 -16.36
CA LEU A 324 35.65 1.10 -16.85
C LEU A 324 35.77 1.78 -18.22
N GLN A 325 34.82 1.51 -19.11
CA GLN A 325 34.70 2.20 -20.39
C GLN A 325 34.56 3.72 -20.21
N LEU A 326 33.78 4.15 -19.21
CA LEU A 326 33.65 5.57 -18.86
C LEU A 326 34.99 6.20 -18.44
N VAL A 327 35.83 5.50 -17.68
CA VAL A 327 37.17 5.98 -17.32
C VAL A 327 38.06 6.04 -18.56
N GLN A 328 37.99 5.05 -19.45
CA GLN A 328 38.75 5.09 -20.70
C GLN A 328 38.32 6.30 -21.57
N LEU A 329 37.01 6.53 -21.74
CA LEU A 329 36.48 7.72 -22.43
C LEU A 329 36.98 9.03 -21.81
N SER A 330 37.13 9.08 -20.48
CA SER A 330 37.66 10.26 -19.77
C SER A 330 39.14 10.49 -20.02
N LYS A 331 39.95 9.41 -20.11
CA LYS A 331 41.37 9.51 -20.47
C LYS A 331 41.55 10.02 -21.90
N ASP A 332 40.71 9.56 -22.81
CA ASP A 332 40.76 9.95 -24.22
C ASP A 332 40.18 11.36 -24.46
N ASN A 333 39.29 11.83 -23.57
CA ASN A 333 38.58 13.10 -23.71
C ASN A 333 38.57 13.93 -22.40
N PRO A 334 39.74 14.25 -21.81
CA PRO A 334 39.84 14.90 -20.49
C PRO A 334 39.28 16.32 -20.48
N GLN A 335 39.11 16.95 -21.65
CA GLN A 335 38.48 18.25 -21.83
C GLN A 335 36.95 18.21 -21.65
N LEU A 336 36.31 17.07 -21.89
CA LEU A 336 34.84 16.92 -21.79
C LEU A 336 34.41 16.15 -20.54
N LEU A 337 35.21 15.18 -20.09
CA LEU A 337 34.80 14.22 -19.08
C LEU A 337 35.92 14.01 -18.05
N ASP A 338 35.54 14.08 -16.78
CA ASP A 338 36.35 13.73 -15.63
C ASP A 338 35.70 12.56 -14.88
N ALA A 339 36.06 11.33 -15.25
CA ALA A 339 35.56 10.10 -14.67
C ALA A 339 36.69 9.25 -14.08
N GLY A 340 36.44 8.61 -12.94
CA GLY A 340 37.45 7.78 -12.29
C GLY A 340 36.90 6.70 -11.36
N ILE A 341 37.61 5.57 -11.31
CA ILE A 341 37.34 4.49 -10.36
C ILE A 341 38.05 4.76 -9.04
N THR A 342 37.32 4.80 -7.93
CA THR A 342 37.86 5.08 -6.59
C THR A 342 38.38 3.84 -5.87
N GLY A 343 38.02 2.65 -6.34
CA GLY A 343 38.49 1.38 -5.79
C GLY A 343 38.06 0.22 -6.68
N TYR A 344 38.94 -0.77 -6.80
CA TYR A 344 38.75 -1.96 -7.61
C TYR A 344 38.47 -3.17 -6.72
N PHE A 345 37.36 -3.85 -6.96
CA PHE A 345 36.95 -5.06 -6.27
C PHE A 345 36.57 -6.16 -7.25
N PHE A 346 35.86 -5.81 -8.33
CA PHE A 346 35.33 -6.74 -9.32
C PHE A 346 36.26 -6.96 -10.52
N PHE A 347 37.07 -5.95 -10.87
CA PHE A 347 38.00 -5.93 -12.00
C PHE A 347 39.39 -5.47 -11.56
N GLN A 348 39.97 -6.14 -10.55
CA GLN A 348 41.23 -5.75 -9.92
C GLN A 348 42.41 -5.70 -10.91
N GLU A 349 42.38 -6.55 -11.93
CA GLU A 349 43.36 -6.60 -13.02
C GLU A 349 43.40 -5.30 -13.84
N LYS A 350 42.29 -4.55 -13.89
CA LYS A 350 42.18 -3.29 -14.62
C LYS A 350 42.76 -2.08 -13.88
N GLU A 351 43.09 -2.21 -12.60
CA GLU A 351 43.64 -1.10 -11.80
C GLU A 351 44.97 -0.57 -12.37
N LYS A 352 45.85 -1.46 -12.85
CA LYS A 352 47.14 -1.06 -13.43
C LYS A 352 46.99 -0.25 -14.72
N GLU A 353 45.99 -0.61 -15.53
CA GLU A 353 45.70 0.01 -16.83
C GLU A 353 44.95 1.34 -16.65
N LEU A 354 43.90 1.34 -15.83
CA LEU A 354 42.96 2.46 -15.70
C LEU A 354 43.33 3.42 -14.57
N GLY A 355 44.07 2.97 -13.57
CA GLY A 355 44.49 3.76 -12.42
C GLY A 355 43.37 3.98 -11.40
N LYS A 356 43.75 4.45 -10.22
CA LYS A 356 42.82 4.73 -9.10
C LYS A 356 42.65 6.23 -8.89
N ALA A 357 41.41 6.70 -8.95
CA ALA A 357 41.04 8.08 -8.70
C ALA A 357 40.86 8.36 -7.20
N LYS A 358 41.10 9.61 -6.80
CA LYS A 358 40.84 10.06 -5.43
C LYS A 358 39.34 10.09 -5.14
N LEU A 359 38.98 9.74 -3.91
CA LEU A 359 37.63 9.92 -3.41
C LEU A 359 37.32 11.42 -3.30
N ILE A 360 36.15 11.82 -3.78
CA ILE A 360 35.66 13.21 -3.75
C ILE A 360 34.42 13.22 -2.87
N GLY A 361 34.32 14.22 -1.98
CA GLY A 361 33.15 14.40 -1.13
C GLY A 361 31.91 14.62 -1.99
N PHE A 362 30.77 14.05 -1.59
CA PHE A 362 29.60 14.01 -2.47
C PHE A 362 29.09 15.40 -2.88
N PHE A 363 29.10 16.39 -1.97
CA PHE A 363 28.71 17.76 -2.31
C PHE A 363 29.61 18.41 -3.37
N ASP A 364 30.88 17.98 -3.48
CA ASP A 364 31.80 18.50 -4.49
C ASP A 364 31.48 18.00 -5.90
N PHE A 365 30.63 16.97 -6.05
CA PHE A 365 30.15 16.52 -7.36
C PHE A 365 29.42 17.68 -8.06
N PHE A 366 28.66 18.46 -7.30
CA PHE A 366 27.87 19.58 -7.83
C PHE A 366 28.70 20.80 -8.22
N LYS A 367 30.05 20.73 -8.13
CA LYS A 367 30.94 21.70 -8.80
C LYS A 367 30.93 21.54 -10.31
N TYR A 368 30.44 20.42 -10.83
CA TYR A 368 30.41 20.09 -12.26
C TYR A 368 28.99 20.21 -12.82
N LYS A 369 28.84 20.73 -14.05
CA LYS A 369 27.53 20.91 -14.69
C LYS A 369 26.86 19.58 -15.02
N TYR A 370 27.61 18.55 -15.44
CA TYR A 370 27.02 17.32 -15.96
C TYR A 370 27.42 16.10 -15.11
N GLN A 371 26.44 15.41 -14.53
CA GLN A 371 26.64 14.21 -13.71
C GLN A 371 26.35 12.97 -14.52
N VAL A 372 27.36 12.11 -14.74
CA VAL A 372 27.14 10.84 -15.44
C VAL A 372 26.64 9.80 -14.45
N ASN A 373 25.44 9.28 -14.65
CA ASN A 373 24.86 8.23 -13.81
C ASN A 373 24.88 6.89 -14.56
N VAL A 374 25.88 6.07 -14.24
CA VAL A 374 26.08 4.72 -14.75
C VAL A 374 25.77 3.70 -13.66
N ASP A 375 25.02 2.66 -14.01
CA ASP A 375 24.64 1.59 -13.11
C ASP A 375 25.83 0.89 -12.46
N GLY A 376 25.59 0.29 -11.31
CA GLY A 376 26.53 -0.60 -10.65
C GLY A 376 26.18 -2.05 -10.95
N THR A 377 26.07 -2.85 -9.89
CA THR A 377 25.44 -4.17 -9.94
C THR A 377 24.03 -4.06 -10.55
N VAL A 378 23.23 -3.16 -9.98
CA VAL A 378 21.88 -2.79 -10.42
C VAL A 378 21.77 -1.26 -10.59
N ALA A 379 20.57 -0.70 -10.51
CA ALA A 379 20.34 0.74 -10.54
C ALA A 379 21.30 1.46 -9.57
N ALA A 380 21.89 2.57 -10.03
CA ALA A 380 22.79 3.34 -9.18
C ALA A 380 22.02 4.12 -8.11
N TYR A 381 22.08 3.68 -6.84
CA TYR A 381 21.44 4.36 -5.69
C TYR A 381 21.95 5.78 -5.41
N ARG A 382 22.96 6.24 -6.16
CA ARG A 382 23.39 7.63 -6.17
C ARG A 382 22.44 8.54 -6.96
N TYR A 383 21.72 8.00 -7.93
CA TYR A 383 20.84 8.75 -8.82
C TYR A 383 19.85 9.68 -8.09
N PRO A 384 19.11 9.26 -7.03
CA PRO A 384 18.24 10.16 -6.28
C PRO A 384 18.96 11.41 -5.77
N TYR A 385 20.20 11.26 -5.29
CA TYR A 385 21.00 12.37 -4.77
C TYR A 385 21.56 13.27 -5.87
N LEU A 386 21.94 12.72 -7.03
CA LEU A 386 22.35 13.54 -8.18
C LEU A 386 21.18 14.40 -8.67
N MET A 387 19.98 13.81 -8.72
CA MET A 387 18.76 14.51 -9.12
C MET A 387 18.36 15.60 -8.12
N LEU A 388 18.61 15.42 -6.82
CA LEU A 388 18.36 16.48 -5.82
C LEU A 388 19.34 17.67 -5.92
N GLY A 389 20.49 17.47 -6.56
CA GLY A 389 21.43 18.53 -6.91
C GLY A 389 20.91 19.47 -8.00
N ASP A 390 21.74 20.44 -8.39
CA ASP A 390 21.42 21.45 -9.43
C ASP A 390 22.27 21.27 -10.70
N SER A 391 22.85 20.10 -10.88
CA SER A 391 23.59 19.68 -12.07
C SER A 391 22.68 18.89 -13.01
N LEU A 392 22.96 18.92 -14.32
CA LEU A 392 22.28 18.08 -15.30
C LEU A 392 22.71 16.63 -15.13
N VAL A 393 21.76 15.70 -15.00
CA VAL A 393 22.08 14.27 -14.94
C VAL A 393 22.00 13.64 -16.34
N LEU A 394 23.09 12.99 -16.75
CA LEU A 394 23.19 12.13 -17.92
C LEU A 394 22.95 10.68 -17.46
N LYS A 395 21.74 10.17 -17.64
CA LYS A 395 21.33 8.87 -17.10
C LYS A 395 21.47 7.76 -18.13
N GLN A 396 22.25 6.73 -17.80
CA GLN A 396 22.36 5.51 -18.60
C GLN A 396 21.00 4.82 -18.76
N ASP A 397 20.71 4.41 -19.99
CA ASP A 397 19.62 3.51 -20.32
C ASP A 397 19.86 2.15 -19.65
N SER A 398 18.87 1.71 -18.89
CA SER A 398 19.02 0.62 -17.94
C SER A 398 17.73 -0.17 -17.80
N PRO A 399 17.82 -1.50 -17.70
CA PRO A 399 16.66 -2.31 -17.35
C PRO A 399 16.28 -2.17 -15.86
N TYR A 400 17.17 -1.63 -15.01
CA TYR A 400 16.95 -1.53 -13.57
C TYR A 400 16.27 -0.21 -13.19
N TYR A 401 15.41 -0.28 -12.18
CA TYR A 401 14.69 0.88 -11.67
C TYR A 401 14.50 0.84 -10.16
N GLU A 402 14.48 2.03 -9.56
CA GLU A 402 14.01 2.25 -8.19
C GLU A 402 12.54 2.71 -8.19
N HIS A 403 11.93 2.73 -7.01
CA HIS A 403 10.51 3.03 -6.79
C HIS A 403 9.96 4.33 -7.45
N PHE A 404 10.80 5.34 -7.68
CA PHE A 404 10.39 6.65 -8.21
C PHE A 404 10.71 6.86 -9.70
N TYR A 405 11.47 5.96 -10.33
CA TYR A 405 12.01 6.18 -11.68
C TYR A 405 10.91 6.36 -12.72
N MET A 406 9.77 5.72 -12.55
CA MET A 406 8.66 5.77 -13.51
C MET A 406 8.03 7.17 -13.64
N ALA A 407 8.19 8.04 -12.64
CA ALA A 407 7.76 9.43 -12.72
C ALA A 407 8.75 10.31 -13.51
N LEU A 408 9.97 9.84 -13.74
CA LEU A 408 11.01 10.59 -14.43
C LEU A 408 10.95 10.37 -15.94
N LYS A 409 11.10 11.45 -16.72
CA LYS A 409 10.97 11.44 -18.18
C LYS A 409 12.28 11.88 -18.84
N PRO A 410 12.78 11.13 -19.83
CA PRO A 410 13.97 11.53 -20.60
C PRO A 410 13.71 12.86 -21.31
N TRP A 411 14.75 13.67 -21.47
CA TRP A 411 14.74 15.02 -22.06
C TRP A 411 13.86 16.05 -21.35
N LYS A 412 13.14 15.67 -20.29
CA LYS A 412 12.44 16.60 -19.40
C LYS A 412 13.14 16.73 -18.05
N HIS A 413 13.54 15.60 -17.45
CA HIS A 413 14.12 15.58 -16.10
C HIS A 413 15.61 15.19 -16.10
N TYR A 414 16.08 14.52 -17.16
CA TYR A 414 17.46 14.08 -17.34
C TYR A 414 17.74 13.86 -18.83
N VAL A 415 19.01 13.82 -19.24
CA VAL A 415 19.39 13.43 -20.62
C VAL A 415 19.72 11.94 -20.64
N PRO A 416 19.02 11.12 -21.46
CA PRO A 416 19.34 9.71 -21.59
C PRO A 416 20.63 9.50 -22.38
N ILE A 417 21.46 8.55 -21.96
CA ILE A 417 22.60 8.03 -22.72
C ILE A 417 22.42 6.54 -22.94
N LYS A 418 22.93 6.01 -24.06
CA LYS A 418 22.86 4.58 -24.40
C LYS A 418 23.55 3.74 -23.33
N ARG A 419 23.07 2.51 -23.16
CA ARG A 419 23.62 1.56 -22.20
C ARG A 419 25.13 1.34 -22.37
N ASN A 420 25.63 1.27 -23.60
CA ASN A 420 27.05 1.10 -23.90
C ASN A 420 27.86 2.42 -23.96
N LEU A 421 27.28 3.54 -23.52
CA LEU A 421 27.91 4.87 -23.48
C LEU A 421 28.35 5.44 -24.85
N SER A 422 27.97 4.82 -25.96
CA SER A 422 28.43 5.22 -27.31
C SER A 422 28.04 6.62 -27.74
N ASP A 423 26.99 7.20 -27.14
CA ASP A 423 26.53 8.57 -27.39
C ASP A 423 26.87 9.55 -26.25
N LEU A 424 27.62 9.12 -25.23
CA LEU A 424 27.88 9.97 -24.05
C LEU A 424 28.57 11.29 -24.44
N LEU A 425 29.64 11.24 -25.23
CA LEU A 425 30.39 12.44 -25.62
C LEU A 425 29.54 13.39 -26.46
N GLU A 426 28.72 12.84 -27.37
CA GLU A 426 27.73 13.62 -28.15
C GLU A 426 26.75 14.34 -27.21
N LYS A 427 26.23 13.66 -26.18
CA LYS A 427 25.31 14.28 -25.20
C LYS A 427 25.98 15.34 -24.33
N VAL A 428 27.26 15.18 -24.02
CA VAL A 428 28.04 16.19 -23.28
C VAL A 428 28.24 17.44 -24.13
N GLU A 429 28.60 17.29 -25.42
CA GLU A 429 28.74 18.45 -26.31
C GLU A 429 27.40 19.13 -26.58
N TRP A 430 26.33 18.36 -26.80
CA TRP A 430 24.98 18.91 -26.90
C TRP A 430 24.62 19.76 -25.67
N ALA A 431 24.93 19.29 -24.45
CA ALA A 431 24.63 20.03 -23.23
C ALA A 431 25.43 21.34 -23.10
N LYS A 432 26.67 21.37 -23.61
CA LYS A 432 27.51 22.58 -23.66
C LYS A 432 27.01 23.58 -24.70
N GLU A 433 26.61 23.10 -25.87
CA GLU A 433 26.07 23.95 -26.95
C GLU A 433 24.67 24.49 -26.62
N ASN A 434 23.93 23.81 -25.74
CA ASN A 434 22.56 24.14 -25.36
C ASN A 434 22.45 24.42 -23.84
N ASP A 435 23.34 25.24 -23.29
CA ASP A 435 23.50 25.43 -21.84
C ASP A 435 22.20 25.83 -21.10
N GLU A 436 21.38 26.72 -21.67
CA GLU A 436 20.12 27.12 -21.06
C GLU A 436 19.08 25.98 -21.06
N GLU A 437 19.02 25.17 -22.11
CA GLU A 437 18.12 24.00 -22.13
C GLU A 437 18.63 22.90 -21.19
N ALA A 438 19.95 22.69 -21.13
CA ALA A 438 20.59 21.79 -20.16
C ALA A 438 20.25 22.19 -18.72
N LYS A 439 20.38 23.48 -18.40
CA LYS A 439 20.02 24.05 -17.09
C LYS A 439 18.55 23.88 -16.77
N LYS A 440 17.66 24.07 -17.75
CA LYS A 440 16.22 23.88 -17.60
C LYS A 440 15.88 22.42 -17.30
N ILE A 441 16.44 21.47 -18.04
CA ILE A 441 16.26 20.02 -17.77
C ILE A 441 16.77 19.67 -16.38
N ALA A 442 17.94 20.17 -15.99
CA ALA A 442 18.49 19.98 -14.64
C ALA A 442 17.53 20.51 -13.57
N LYS A 443 16.97 21.71 -13.76
CA LYS A 443 16.02 22.31 -12.82
C LYS A 443 14.72 21.53 -12.71
N GLU A 444 14.14 21.12 -13.83
CA GLU A 444 12.91 20.32 -13.87
C GLU A 444 13.10 18.95 -13.19
N GLY A 445 14.24 18.29 -13.44
CA GLY A 445 14.63 17.06 -12.76
C GLY A 445 14.76 17.25 -11.25
N GLN A 446 15.43 18.33 -10.84
CA GLN A 446 15.59 18.70 -9.44
C GLN A 446 14.26 18.94 -8.73
N LEU A 447 13.37 19.73 -9.34
CA LEU A 447 12.06 20.02 -8.77
C LEU A 447 11.23 18.74 -8.60
N THR A 448 11.25 17.87 -9.61
CA THR A 448 10.55 16.58 -9.56
C THR A 448 11.12 15.66 -8.47
N ALA A 449 12.45 15.56 -8.36
CA ALA A 449 13.08 14.75 -7.32
C ALA A 449 12.80 15.29 -5.91
N ARG A 450 12.79 16.61 -5.72
CA ARG A 450 12.44 17.27 -4.46
C ARG A 450 10.98 17.04 -4.05
N ASP A 451 10.08 16.79 -5.00
CA ASP A 451 8.69 16.41 -4.73
C ASP A 451 8.54 14.93 -4.37
N LEU A 452 9.18 14.05 -5.14
CA LEU A 452 9.06 12.59 -4.99
C LEU A 452 9.81 12.05 -3.77
N LEU A 453 10.99 12.59 -3.46
CA LEU A 453 11.90 12.07 -2.43
C LEU A 453 11.75 12.77 -1.08
N GLN A 454 10.55 13.28 -0.78
CA GLN A 454 10.25 13.89 0.50
C GLN A 454 10.20 12.82 1.60
N PRO A 455 10.84 13.03 2.77
CA PRO A 455 10.85 12.06 3.85
C PRO A 455 9.48 11.47 4.21
N HIS A 456 8.43 12.30 4.31
CA HIS A 456 7.09 11.80 4.63
C HIS A 456 6.46 10.97 3.50
N ARG A 457 6.76 11.26 2.24
CA ARG A 457 6.30 10.43 1.11
C ARG A 457 6.92 9.05 1.13
N LEU A 458 8.15 8.92 1.62
CA LEU A 458 8.78 7.62 1.82
C LEU A 458 7.95 6.74 2.76
N TYR A 459 7.53 7.28 3.91
CA TYR A 459 6.65 6.58 4.86
C TYR A 459 5.31 6.21 4.22
N CYS A 460 4.69 7.13 3.47
CA CYS A 460 3.46 6.85 2.73
C CYS A 460 3.61 5.70 1.74
N TYR A 461 4.74 5.66 1.01
CA TYR A 461 5.02 4.62 0.03
C TYR A 461 5.17 3.25 0.69
N TYR A 462 5.99 3.15 1.75
CA TYR A 462 6.13 1.91 2.53
C TYR A 462 4.78 1.41 3.05
N TYR A 463 4.00 2.30 3.67
CA TYR A 463 2.71 1.93 4.22
C TYR A 463 1.75 1.45 3.13
N ARG A 464 1.72 2.12 1.97
CA ARG A 464 0.90 1.71 0.82
C ARG A 464 1.27 0.32 0.31
N VAL A 465 2.56 -0.01 0.20
CA VAL A 465 3.00 -1.36 -0.20
C VAL A 465 2.46 -2.42 0.77
N LEU A 466 2.55 -2.19 2.09
CA LEU A 466 2.02 -3.13 3.09
C LEU A 466 0.50 -3.27 3.01
N GLN A 467 -0.23 -2.18 2.76
CA GLN A 467 -1.67 -2.21 2.55
C GLN A 467 -2.06 -3.04 1.33
N ASP A 468 -1.46 -2.77 0.18
CA ASP A 468 -1.78 -3.44 -1.09
C ASP A 468 -1.42 -4.94 -1.02
N PHE A 469 -0.31 -5.27 -0.35
CA PHE A 469 0.06 -6.67 -0.07
C PHE A 469 -1.00 -7.38 0.80
N CYS A 470 -1.46 -6.74 1.88
CA CYS A 470 -2.51 -7.29 2.75
C CYS A 470 -3.83 -7.47 1.98
N MET A 471 -4.19 -6.53 1.11
CA MET A 471 -5.40 -6.60 0.28
C MET A 471 -5.33 -7.76 -0.71
N ALA A 472 -4.22 -7.91 -1.45
CA ALA A 472 -4.03 -8.99 -2.41
C ALA A 472 -4.02 -10.37 -1.74
N TRP A 473 -3.46 -10.48 -0.53
CA TRP A 473 -3.54 -11.70 0.28
C TRP A 473 -4.96 -12.01 0.75
N LYS A 474 -5.69 -11.01 1.29
CA LYS A 474 -7.09 -11.19 1.74
C LYS A 474 -8.00 -11.65 0.60
N GLN A 475 -7.81 -11.10 -0.60
CA GLN A 475 -8.54 -11.49 -1.80
C GLN A 475 -8.34 -12.97 -2.15
N GLU A 476 -7.11 -13.48 -2.07
CA GLU A 476 -6.84 -14.91 -2.24
C GLU A 476 -7.53 -15.71 -1.14
N SER A 477 -7.41 -15.31 0.13
CA SER A 477 -8.02 -16.05 1.24
C SER A 477 -9.53 -16.22 1.07
N GLU A 478 -10.22 -15.18 0.58
CA GLU A 478 -11.65 -15.24 0.28
C GLU A 478 -11.95 -16.09 -0.95
N PHE A 479 -11.12 -16.01 -1.99
CA PHE A 479 -11.24 -16.85 -3.18
C PHE A 479 -11.02 -18.34 -2.85
N THR A 480 -9.94 -18.70 -2.15
CA THR A 480 -9.64 -20.07 -1.73
C THR A 480 -10.73 -20.61 -0.81
N LYS A 481 -11.31 -19.80 0.11
CA LYS A 481 -12.44 -20.22 0.95
C LYS A 481 -13.66 -20.57 0.10
N ARG A 482 -14.01 -19.74 -0.89
CA ARG A 482 -15.14 -19.97 -1.81
C ARG A 482 -14.91 -21.18 -2.71
N ASP A 483 -13.71 -21.32 -3.29
CA ASP A 483 -13.33 -22.44 -4.15
C ASP A 483 -13.23 -23.77 -3.38
N ARG A 484 -12.63 -23.77 -2.17
CA ARG A 484 -12.61 -24.94 -1.30
C ARG A 484 -14.02 -25.37 -0.92
N ALA A 485 -14.91 -24.44 -0.57
CA ALA A 485 -16.31 -24.76 -0.31
C ALA A 485 -17.00 -25.37 -1.54
N ALA A 486 -16.79 -24.81 -2.75
CA ALA A 486 -17.33 -25.33 -3.99
C ALA A 486 -16.80 -26.75 -4.35
N ARG A 487 -15.49 -27.00 -4.17
CA ARG A 487 -14.86 -28.31 -4.42
C ARG A 487 -15.26 -29.35 -3.38
N VAL A 488 -15.43 -28.96 -2.12
CA VAL A 488 -15.94 -29.85 -1.06
C VAL A 488 -17.38 -30.27 -1.38
N ILE A 489 -18.23 -29.34 -1.83
CA ILE A 489 -19.59 -29.63 -2.29
C ILE A 489 -19.54 -30.58 -3.51
N GLN A 490 -18.70 -30.30 -4.52
CA GLN A 490 -18.53 -31.14 -5.72
C GLN A 490 -17.86 -32.51 -5.48
N LYS A 491 -17.14 -32.71 -4.37
CA LYS A 491 -16.51 -34.00 -4.05
C LYS A 491 -17.41 -34.84 -3.14
N ALA A 492 -18.09 -34.22 -2.18
CA ALA A 492 -19.18 -34.84 -1.43
C ALA A 492 -20.30 -35.33 -2.37
N TRP A 493 -20.57 -34.55 -3.42
CA TRP A 493 -21.42 -34.90 -4.56
C TRP A 493 -21.14 -36.27 -5.18
N LYS A 494 -19.88 -36.50 -5.57
CA LYS A 494 -19.46 -37.64 -6.39
C LYS A 494 -19.38 -38.94 -5.59
N SER A 495 -18.97 -38.87 -4.33
CA SER A 495 -18.72 -40.06 -3.52
C SER A 495 -19.91 -40.52 -2.68
N PHE A 496 -20.81 -39.61 -2.26
CA PHE A 496 -21.88 -39.97 -1.31
C PHE A 496 -23.14 -40.57 -1.99
N LEU A 497 -23.38 -40.29 -3.28
CA LEU A 497 -24.61 -40.69 -3.97
C LEU A 497 -24.48 -41.91 -4.89
N ALA A 498 -23.26 -42.30 -5.30
CA ALA A 498 -23.08 -43.38 -6.26
C ALA A 498 -23.21 -44.79 -5.63
N GLU A 499 -22.95 -44.95 -4.32
CA GLU A 499 -22.86 -46.28 -3.69
C GLU A 499 -23.96 -46.61 -2.68
N LEU A 500 -24.70 -45.63 -2.15
CA LEU A 500 -25.57 -45.83 -0.97
C LEU A 500 -27.06 -45.56 -1.17
N LEU A 501 -27.47 -44.92 -2.27
CA LEU A 501 -28.84 -44.43 -2.42
C LEU A 501 -29.49 -44.99 -3.68
N ASP A 502 -30.61 -45.68 -3.48
CA ASP A 502 -31.39 -46.30 -4.54
C ASP A 502 -32.01 -45.24 -5.47
N ALA A 503 -31.91 -45.47 -6.79
CA ALA A 503 -32.44 -44.56 -7.80
C ALA A 503 -33.98 -44.46 -7.75
N ALA A 504 -34.67 -45.51 -7.34
CA ALA A 504 -36.13 -45.55 -7.22
C ALA A 504 -36.66 -44.63 -6.12
N ALA A 505 -35.85 -44.29 -5.11
CA ALA A 505 -36.23 -43.41 -4.01
C ALA A 505 -36.28 -41.90 -4.40
N GLY A 506 -35.79 -41.53 -5.60
CA GLY A 506 -35.89 -40.17 -6.13
C GLY A 506 -35.31 -39.10 -5.20
N ILE A 507 -34.15 -39.39 -4.63
CA ILE A 507 -33.56 -38.63 -3.53
C ILE A 507 -32.81 -37.42 -4.07
N ASN A 508 -32.91 -36.28 -3.38
CA ASN A 508 -31.91 -35.22 -3.49
C ASN A 508 -31.37 -34.76 -2.13
N VAL A 509 -30.09 -34.37 -2.12
CA VAL A 509 -29.38 -33.88 -0.95
C VAL A 509 -29.19 -32.38 -1.09
N ARG A 510 -29.43 -31.62 -0.03
CA ARG A 510 -29.10 -30.19 0.03
C ARG A 510 -28.03 -29.92 1.05
N PHE A 511 -27.18 -28.93 0.77
CA PHE A 511 -26.14 -28.43 1.67
C PHE A 511 -26.43 -27.01 2.13
N ARG A 512 -25.92 -26.65 3.31
CA ARG A 512 -25.94 -25.28 3.84
C ARG A 512 -24.67 -25.01 4.65
N LEU A 513 -24.24 -23.76 4.70
CA LEU A 513 -23.23 -23.29 5.66
C LEU A 513 -23.93 -22.88 6.96
N GLY A 514 -23.32 -23.15 8.11
CA GLY A 514 -23.84 -22.78 9.43
C GLY A 514 -22.79 -22.83 10.53
N GLY A 515 -23.15 -22.46 11.76
CA GLY A 515 -22.26 -22.43 12.92
C GLY A 515 -21.83 -21.01 13.33
N VAL A 516 -21.27 -20.90 14.54
CA VAL A 516 -20.85 -19.62 15.17
C VAL A 516 -19.33 -19.41 15.17
N LYS A 517 -18.57 -20.38 14.65
CA LYS A 517 -17.10 -20.38 14.57
C LYS A 517 -16.67 -20.29 13.11
N PHE A 518 -15.50 -19.71 12.88
CA PHE A 518 -14.89 -19.59 11.56
C PHE A 518 -13.72 -20.58 11.43
N PRO A 519 -13.60 -21.37 10.34
CA PRO A 519 -14.49 -21.43 9.18
C PRO A 519 -15.87 -22.05 9.51
N PRO A 520 -16.95 -21.70 8.76
CA PRO A 520 -18.31 -22.19 9.03
C PRO A 520 -18.44 -23.69 8.75
N GLU A 521 -19.21 -24.38 9.58
CA GLU A 521 -19.50 -25.80 9.42
C GLU A 521 -20.45 -26.03 8.24
N ILE A 522 -20.22 -27.11 7.50
CA ILE A 522 -21.10 -27.53 6.39
C ILE A 522 -22.15 -28.48 6.97
N TYR A 523 -23.42 -28.29 6.60
CA TYR A 523 -24.51 -29.18 6.97
C TYR A 523 -25.18 -29.74 5.72
N TYR A 524 -25.73 -30.95 5.81
CA TYR A 524 -26.50 -31.59 4.75
C TYR A 524 -27.90 -32.02 5.24
N LYS A 525 -28.84 -32.17 4.30
CA LYS A 525 -30.15 -32.78 4.53
C LYS A 525 -30.61 -33.55 3.30
N ILE A 526 -31.19 -34.72 3.53
CA ILE A 526 -31.71 -35.60 2.49
C ILE A 526 -33.22 -35.33 2.31
N PHE A 527 -33.65 -35.23 1.08
CA PHE A 527 -35.03 -35.01 0.65
C PHE A 527 -35.41 -36.11 -0.33
N THR A 528 -36.64 -36.56 -0.27
CA THR A 528 -37.15 -37.66 -1.10
C THR A 528 -38.37 -37.15 -1.85
N HIS A 529 -38.39 -37.33 -3.18
CA HIS A 529 -39.46 -36.81 -4.04
C HIS A 529 -40.46 -37.90 -4.47
N ARG A 530 -40.29 -39.11 -3.96
CA ARG A 530 -41.18 -40.25 -4.18
C ARG A 530 -41.69 -40.77 -2.84
N HIS A 531 -42.85 -41.42 -2.87
CA HIS A 531 -43.47 -42.00 -1.68
C HIS A 531 -42.55 -43.08 -1.11
N ILE A 532 -41.95 -42.79 0.04
CA ILE A 532 -41.21 -43.74 0.85
C ILE A 532 -42.09 -44.00 2.06
N GLU A 533 -42.51 -45.24 2.24
CA GLU A 533 -43.30 -45.65 3.40
C GLU A 533 -42.34 -46.18 4.47
N ASP A 534 -42.29 -45.47 5.60
CA ASP A 534 -41.58 -45.94 6.78
C ASP A 534 -42.42 -47.06 7.42
N LEU A 535 -41.97 -48.31 7.26
CA LEU A 535 -42.61 -49.49 7.85
C LEU A 535 -42.74 -49.38 9.38
N CYS A 536 -41.93 -48.56 10.04
CA CYS A 536 -41.98 -48.28 11.47
C CYS A 536 -42.87 -47.08 11.85
N ALA A 537 -43.47 -46.37 10.88
CA ALA A 537 -44.43 -45.30 11.14
C ALA A 537 -45.73 -45.82 11.78
N ASN A 538 -46.05 -47.09 11.58
CA ASN A 538 -47.27 -47.73 12.04
C ASN A 538 -47.14 -48.46 13.40
N SER A 539 -46.01 -48.32 14.10
CA SER A 539 -45.77 -49.00 15.39
C SER A 539 -45.30 -48.07 16.50
N PRO A 540 -45.69 -48.35 17.77
CA PRO A 540 -46.63 -49.40 18.18
C PRO A 540 -48.07 -48.86 18.19
N ARG A 541 -48.96 -49.44 17.38
CA ARG A 541 -50.41 -49.33 17.63
C ARG A 541 -50.81 -50.46 18.58
N ASP A 542 -51.68 -50.16 19.54
CA ASP A 542 -52.33 -51.21 20.33
C ASP A 542 -53.40 -51.90 19.47
N TYR A 543 -52.98 -52.92 18.72
CA TYR A 543 -53.85 -53.68 17.81
C TYR A 543 -54.95 -54.46 18.55
N THR A 544 -54.96 -54.48 19.89
CA THR A 544 -56.00 -55.13 20.70
C THR A 544 -57.24 -54.25 20.93
N LYS A 545 -57.14 -52.94 20.64
CA LYS A 545 -58.25 -51.98 20.72
C LYS A 545 -58.54 -51.36 19.35
N LEU A 546 -59.20 -52.11 18.48
CA LEU A 546 -59.78 -51.55 17.26
C LEU A 546 -61.21 -51.06 17.58
N PRO A 547 -61.48 -49.74 17.65
CA PRO A 547 -62.86 -49.28 17.70
C PRO A 547 -63.54 -49.59 16.35
N ALA A 548 -64.76 -50.12 16.42
CA ALA A 548 -65.58 -50.33 15.24
C ALA A 548 -65.76 -49.00 14.50
N LYS A 549 -65.54 -49.02 13.18
CA LYS A 549 -65.69 -47.84 12.31
C LYS A 549 -67.09 -47.23 12.48
N HIS A 550 -67.20 -46.11 13.18
CA HIS A 550 -68.33 -45.21 13.05
C HIS A 550 -68.06 -44.23 11.91
N THR A 551 -68.66 -44.48 10.75
CA THR A 551 -68.98 -43.43 9.79
C THR A 551 -70.08 -42.57 10.40
N SER A 552 -69.78 -41.35 10.84
CA SER A 552 -70.81 -40.32 11.03
C SER A 552 -70.30 -38.97 10.55
N HIS A 553 -71.00 -38.42 9.56
CA HIS A 553 -70.86 -37.05 9.08
C HIS A 553 -71.80 -36.16 9.88
N ILE A 554 -71.42 -35.74 11.09
CA ILE A 554 -72.10 -34.64 11.80
C ILE A 554 -71.03 -33.79 12.49
N LYS A 555 -70.94 -32.51 12.08
CA LYS A 555 -70.15 -31.49 12.79
C LYS A 555 -70.92 -31.07 14.05
N SER A 556 -70.31 -31.25 15.21
CA SER A 556 -70.70 -30.58 16.46
C SER A 556 -69.56 -29.69 16.94
N ASP A 557 -69.87 -28.43 17.24
CA ASP A 557 -68.93 -27.36 17.64
C ASP A 557 -68.56 -27.38 19.15
N ASN A 558 -68.51 -28.54 19.79
CA ASN A 558 -67.96 -28.66 21.14
C ASN A 558 -66.61 -29.37 21.08
N LEU A 559 -65.56 -28.67 21.53
CA LEU A 559 -64.23 -29.23 21.74
C LEU A 559 -64.33 -30.38 22.75
N GLN A 560 -64.30 -31.62 22.28
CA GLN A 560 -64.03 -32.77 23.14
C GLN A 560 -62.61 -32.61 23.68
N GLU A 561 -62.44 -32.69 25.00
CA GLU A 561 -61.12 -32.91 25.59
C GLU A 561 -60.58 -34.22 25.02
N GLU A 562 -59.55 -34.13 24.18
CA GLU A 562 -58.92 -35.28 23.58
C GLU A 562 -58.18 -36.08 24.67
N ASP A 563 -58.60 -37.31 24.90
CA ASP A 563 -57.90 -38.24 25.77
C ASP A 563 -56.58 -38.68 25.11
N TYR A 564 -55.46 -38.16 25.62
CA TYR A 564 -54.11 -38.44 25.14
C TYR A 564 -53.49 -39.70 25.77
N SER A 565 -54.22 -40.50 26.56
CA SER A 565 -53.68 -41.64 27.32
C SER A 565 -53.08 -42.80 26.49
N GLY A 566 -53.19 -42.76 25.16
CA GLY A 566 -52.54 -43.70 24.22
C GLY A 566 -51.67 -43.06 23.15
N TRP A 567 -51.41 -41.75 23.23
CA TRP A 567 -50.64 -41.03 22.22
C TRP A 567 -49.14 -41.19 22.48
N TYR A 568 -48.37 -41.42 21.42
CA TYR A 568 -46.91 -41.39 21.47
C TYR A 568 -46.40 -40.13 20.77
N ARG A 569 -45.43 -39.44 21.38
CA ARG A 569 -44.75 -38.31 20.75
C ARG A 569 -43.61 -38.84 19.89
N ARG A 570 -43.79 -38.85 18.56
CA ARG A 570 -42.72 -39.16 17.61
C ARG A 570 -41.78 -37.96 17.47
N ILE A 571 -40.49 -38.14 17.75
CA ILE A 571 -39.46 -37.12 17.48
C ILE A 571 -38.79 -37.50 16.17
N GLU A 572 -39.14 -36.83 15.07
CA GLU A 572 -38.43 -36.99 13.80
C GLU A 572 -37.06 -36.31 13.89
N ASN A 573 -35.98 -37.10 13.89
CA ASN A 573 -34.60 -36.61 13.83
C ASN A 573 -34.14 -36.31 12.39
N ASN A 574 -35.03 -35.75 11.56
CA ASN A 574 -34.70 -35.31 10.19
C ASN A 574 -34.25 -33.83 10.15
N GLY A 575 -33.36 -33.48 11.08
CA GLY A 575 -32.68 -32.17 11.11
C GLY A 575 -31.56 -32.10 10.08
N TRP A 576 -31.06 -30.89 9.85
CA TRP A 576 -29.81 -30.68 9.13
C TRP A 576 -28.65 -31.28 9.93
N ARG A 577 -27.82 -32.09 9.29
CA ARG A 577 -26.72 -32.81 9.94
C ARG A 577 -25.40 -32.17 9.57
N PRO A 578 -24.50 -31.87 10.51
CA PRO A 578 -23.17 -31.40 10.15
C PRO A 578 -22.48 -32.49 9.33
N VAL A 579 -21.77 -32.08 8.29
CA VAL A 579 -20.81 -32.93 7.59
C VAL A 579 -19.65 -33.09 8.55
N SER A 580 -19.57 -34.24 9.20
CA SER A 580 -18.54 -34.55 10.17
C SER A 580 -17.18 -34.70 9.48
N ASP A 581 -16.13 -34.11 10.05
CA ASP A 581 -14.73 -34.42 9.70
C ASP A 581 -14.41 -35.92 9.90
N LYS A 582 -15.23 -36.65 10.68
CA LYS A 582 -15.13 -38.10 10.94
C LYS A 582 -15.58 -38.99 9.77
N PHE A 583 -15.90 -38.46 8.58
CA PHE A 583 -16.00 -39.28 7.34
C PHE A 583 -14.66 -39.93 6.93
N TRP A 584 -13.61 -39.71 7.74
CA TRP A 584 -12.23 -40.12 7.49
C TRP A 584 -11.76 -41.37 8.29
N LYS A 585 -12.45 -41.86 9.35
CA LYS A 585 -12.26 -43.18 10.04
C LYS A 585 -13.23 -43.43 11.23
N SER A 586 -13.36 -44.69 11.67
CA SER A 586 -14.44 -45.33 12.47
C SER A 586 -14.79 -44.77 13.88
N THR A 587 -16.08 -44.92 14.22
CA THR A 587 -16.79 -45.00 15.53
C THR A 587 -16.24 -44.26 16.76
N GLU A 588 -16.95 -43.19 17.20
CA GLU A 588 -17.81 -43.17 18.40
C GLU A 588 -18.25 -41.73 18.80
N ASN A 589 -19.42 -41.73 19.43
CA ASN A 589 -20.34 -40.69 19.93
C ASN A 589 -19.84 -39.25 20.14
N VAL A 590 -20.59 -38.28 19.60
CA VAL A 590 -20.64 -36.89 20.10
C VAL A 590 -22.09 -36.38 20.02
N MET A 591 -22.57 -35.85 21.15
CA MET A 591 -23.90 -35.29 21.39
C MET A 591 -24.17 -34.04 20.54
N VAL A 592 -25.41 -33.94 20.04
CA VAL A 592 -25.92 -32.81 19.23
C VAL A 592 -26.47 -31.72 20.15
N GLY A 593 -25.98 -30.49 19.99
CA GLY A 593 -26.49 -29.29 20.65
C GLY A 593 -27.85 -28.81 20.13
N ASP A 594 -28.54 -28.04 20.98
CA ASP A 594 -29.98 -27.79 21.01
C ASP A 594 -30.66 -27.40 19.69
N LYS A 595 -31.76 -28.12 19.40
CA LYS A 595 -32.77 -27.75 18.38
C LYS A 595 -33.56 -26.55 18.87
N LYS A 596 -33.66 -25.49 18.04
CA LYS A 596 -34.87 -24.64 18.08
C LYS A 596 -36.04 -25.43 17.50
N GLU A 597 -37.05 -25.71 18.31
CA GLU A 597 -38.30 -26.32 17.88
C GLU A 597 -38.95 -25.45 16.78
N SER A 598 -39.40 -26.08 15.70
CA SER A 598 -40.26 -25.42 14.70
C SER A 598 -41.67 -26.00 14.83
N GLU A 599 -42.63 -25.17 15.22
CA GLU A 599 -44.04 -25.57 15.26
C GLU A 599 -44.56 -25.92 13.87
N PHE A 600 -45.19 -27.09 13.74
CA PHE A 600 -45.82 -27.55 12.51
C PHE A 600 -47.34 -27.39 12.64
N HIS A 601 -47.93 -26.48 11.85
CA HIS A 601 -49.37 -26.25 11.85
C HIS A 601 -50.08 -27.11 10.79
N PHE A 602 -51.17 -27.80 11.13
CA PHE A 602 -51.86 -28.74 10.22
C PHE A 602 -52.48 -28.03 8.99
N SER A 603 -53.03 -26.82 9.17
CA SER A 603 -53.56 -26.00 8.05
C SER A 603 -52.48 -25.62 7.03
N LYS A 604 -52.68 -25.99 5.76
CA LYS A 604 -51.81 -25.59 4.64
C LYS A 604 -51.76 -24.07 4.44
N LEU A 605 -52.91 -23.40 4.61
CA LEU A 605 -53.02 -21.95 4.47
C LEU A 605 -52.16 -21.25 5.53
N LYS A 606 -52.25 -21.71 6.78
CA LYS A 606 -51.48 -21.15 7.90
C LYS A 606 -49.98 -21.35 7.70
N ARG A 607 -49.56 -22.54 7.26
CA ARG A 607 -48.16 -22.81 6.90
C ARG A 607 -47.63 -21.92 5.79
N LYS A 608 -48.44 -21.60 4.79
CA LYS A 608 -48.05 -20.67 3.72
C LYS A 608 -47.83 -19.26 4.27
N GLN A 609 -48.74 -18.78 5.11
CA GLN A 609 -48.62 -17.49 5.81
C GLN A 609 -47.38 -17.45 6.73
N ASP A 610 -47.10 -18.53 7.46
CA ASP A 610 -45.93 -18.62 8.34
C ASP A 610 -44.61 -18.61 7.56
N ILE A 611 -44.59 -19.22 6.37
CA ILE A 611 -43.43 -19.20 5.46
C ILE A 611 -43.21 -17.79 4.90
N GLU A 612 -44.27 -17.12 4.46
CA GLU A 612 -44.22 -15.73 3.97
C GLU A 612 -43.74 -14.78 5.09
N LYS A 613 -44.28 -14.92 6.30
CA LYS A 613 -43.84 -14.17 7.48
C LYS A 613 -42.35 -14.41 7.79
N LYS A 614 -41.88 -15.66 7.74
CA LYS A 614 -40.45 -16.00 7.93
C LYS A 614 -39.57 -15.46 6.82
N ARG A 615 -40.04 -15.43 5.57
CA ARG A 615 -39.29 -14.88 4.44
C ARG A 615 -39.10 -13.37 4.62
N LYS A 616 -40.15 -12.66 5.00
CA LYS A 616 -40.13 -11.22 5.29
C LYS A 616 -39.16 -10.89 6.43
N ILE A 617 -39.18 -11.65 7.54
CA ILE A 617 -38.24 -11.48 8.66
C ILE A 617 -36.79 -11.62 8.17
N LYS A 618 -36.48 -12.66 7.37
CA LYS A 618 -35.12 -12.87 6.87
C LYS A 618 -34.64 -11.76 5.94
N LYS A 619 -35.51 -11.22 5.07
CA LYS A 619 -35.17 -10.08 4.21
C LYS A 619 -34.79 -8.86 5.05
N ILE A 620 -35.55 -8.57 6.11
CA ILE A 620 -35.30 -7.44 7.02
C ILE A 620 -34.00 -7.67 7.83
N GLU A 621 -33.79 -8.87 8.39
CA GLU A 621 -32.56 -9.21 9.12
C GLU A 621 -31.32 -9.12 8.23
N TRP A 622 -31.44 -9.54 6.97
CA TRP A 622 -30.35 -9.44 6.01
C TRP A 622 -30.03 -7.98 5.67
N MET A 623 -31.04 -7.17 5.35
CA MET A 623 -30.87 -5.73 5.13
C MET A 623 -30.22 -5.04 6.34
N ARG A 624 -30.67 -5.39 7.55
CA ARG A 624 -30.11 -4.90 8.83
C ARG A 624 -28.64 -5.26 8.97
N GLN A 625 -28.26 -6.51 8.66
CA GLN A 625 -26.86 -6.93 8.69
C GLN A 625 -26.02 -6.17 7.66
N MET A 626 -26.50 -6.00 6.42
CA MET A 626 -25.75 -5.27 5.39
C MET A 626 -25.58 -3.79 5.74
N TYR A 627 -26.62 -3.17 6.33
CA TYR A 627 -26.58 -1.81 6.81
C TYR A 627 -25.54 -1.62 7.94
N TYR A 628 -25.57 -2.45 8.98
CA TYR A 628 -24.62 -2.32 10.11
C TYR A 628 -23.18 -2.74 9.77
N THR A 629 -22.97 -3.58 8.76
CA THR A 629 -21.64 -3.97 8.28
C THR A 629 -21.07 -3.03 7.21
N GLY A 630 -21.82 -1.98 6.84
CA GLY A 630 -21.38 -0.98 5.85
C GLY A 630 -21.30 -1.49 4.41
N THR A 631 -21.93 -2.63 4.10
CA THR A 631 -21.87 -3.30 2.79
C THR A 631 -23.08 -2.99 1.89
N LEU A 632 -24.05 -2.22 2.39
CA LEU A 632 -25.23 -1.77 1.66
C LEU A 632 -24.91 -0.50 0.83
N GLU A 633 -24.62 -0.64 -0.46
CA GLU A 633 -24.43 0.51 -1.37
C GLU A 633 -25.69 0.73 -2.24
N ALA A 634 -26.00 1.98 -2.60
CA ALA A 634 -27.13 2.29 -3.47
C ALA A 634 -26.74 2.23 -4.95
N LYS A 635 -27.70 1.88 -5.82
CA LYS A 635 -27.47 1.83 -7.28
C LYS A 635 -27.32 3.21 -7.95
N SER A 636 -27.73 4.29 -7.27
CA SER A 636 -27.75 5.66 -7.81
C SER A 636 -26.48 6.44 -7.45
N THR A 637 -26.01 7.27 -8.37
CA THR A 637 -24.85 8.18 -8.19
C THR A 637 -25.25 9.58 -7.71
N ASN A 638 -26.55 9.88 -7.55
CA ASN A 638 -27.03 11.18 -7.08
C ASN A 638 -27.02 11.25 -5.54
N HIS A 639 -26.33 12.25 -4.98
CA HIS A 639 -26.18 12.48 -3.54
C HIS A 639 -27.51 12.71 -2.79
N GLU A 640 -28.51 13.33 -3.40
CA GLU A 640 -29.83 13.51 -2.77
C GLU A 640 -30.58 12.18 -2.68
N THR A 641 -30.53 11.39 -3.75
CA THR A 641 -31.15 10.05 -3.80
C THR A 641 -30.48 9.09 -2.83
N LEU A 642 -29.16 9.17 -2.68
CA LEU A 642 -28.40 8.42 -1.67
C LEU A 642 -28.86 8.74 -0.24
N GLY A 643 -29.04 10.02 0.08
CA GLY A 643 -29.54 10.46 1.38
C GLY A 643 -30.95 9.97 1.68
N LEU A 644 -31.83 9.99 0.68
CA LEU A 644 -33.20 9.49 0.79
C LEU A 644 -33.25 7.97 1.00
N ILE A 645 -32.48 7.20 0.24
CA ILE A 645 -32.40 5.74 0.39
C ILE A 645 -31.85 5.37 1.77
N HIS A 646 -30.80 6.02 2.24
CA HIS A 646 -30.23 5.76 3.56
C HIS A 646 -31.21 6.11 4.69
N THR A 647 -31.99 7.18 4.53
CA THR A 647 -33.03 7.58 5.49
C THR A 647 -34.19 6.60 5.50
N ALA A 648 -34.63 6.14 4.33
CA ALA A 648 -35.67 5.11 4.19
C ALA A 648 -35.24 3.78 4.80
N THR A 649 -34.02 3.30 4.51
CA THR A 649 -33.45 2.08 5.12
C THR A 649 -33.39 2.18 6.64
N LYS A 650 -32.90 3.30 7.17
CA LYS A 650 -32.80 3.53 8.61
C LYS A 650 -34.17 3.62 9.28
N GLY A 651 -35.14 4.24 8.62
CA GLY A 651 -36.53 4.31 9.08
C GLY A 651 -37.18 2.94 9.13
N LEU A 652 -36.95 2.11 8.10
CA LEU A 652 -37.50 0.76 8.00
C LEU A 652 -36.90 -0.21 9.04
N ILE A 653 -35.58 -0.11 9.30
CA ILE A 653 -34.92 -0.87 10.37
C ILE A 653 -35.50 -0.48 11.74
N ARG A 654 -35.69 0.81 12.01
CA ARG A 654 -36.28 1.28 13.27
C ARG A 654 -37.73 0.84 13.45
N ALA A 655 -38.55 0.95 12.40
CA ALA A 655 -39.92 0.48 12.43
C ALA A 655 -39.99 -1.00 12.82
N PHE A 656 -39.13 -1.84 12.23
CA PHE A 656 -39.04 -3.25 12.61
C PHE A 656 -38.55 -3.47 14.05
N GLU A 657 -37.57 -2.71 14.51
CA GLU A 657 -37.03 -2.81 15.88
C GLU A 657 -38.06 -2.38 16.94
N ASP A 658 -38.85 -1.35 16.67
CA ASP A 658 -39.80 -0.76 17.62
C ASP A 658 -41.20 -1.41 17.56
N GLY A 659 -41.66 -1.77 16.36
CA GLY A 659 -43.04 -2.23 16.09
C GLY A 659 -43.15 -3.68 15.61
N GLY A 660 -42.03 -4.39 15.46
CA GLY A 660 -42.00 -5.77 15.00
C GLY A 660 -42.42 -5.95 13.53
N ILE A 661 -42.57 -7.20 13.09
CA ILE A 661 -42.79 -7.58 11.67
C ILE A 661 -44.08 -7.05 11.03
N ASP A 662 -45.07 -6.69 11.85
CA ASP A 662 -46.37 -6.20 11.39
C ASP A 662 -46.36 -4.67 11.14
N SER A 663 -45.30 -3.98 11.57
CA SER A 663 -45.11 -2.53 11.39
C SER A 663 -44.39 -2.12 10.09
N VAL A 664 -43.85 -3.10 9.35
CA VAL A 664 -43.14 -2.90 8.09
C VAL A 664 -43.86 -3.67 7.01
N MET A 665 -44.16 -3.10 5.86
CA MET A 665 -44.80 -3.83 4.76
C MET A 665 -43.76 -4.53 3.88
N GLU A 666 -44.10 -5.68 3.29
CA GLU A 666 -43.14 -6.44 2.47
C GLU A 666 -42.68 -5.66 1.23
N TRP A 667 -43.57 -4.87 0.63
CA TRP A 667 -43.23 -4.05 -0.54
C TRP A 667 -42.24 -2.92 -0.20
N GLU A 668 -42.27 -2.36 1.03
CA GLU A 668 -41.33 -1.32 1.46
C GLU A 668 -39.90 -1.89 1.59
N VAL A 669 -39.80 -3.13 2.08
CA VAL A 669 -38.54 -3.89 2.15
C VAL A 669 -38.00 -4.17 0.76
N ASP A 670 -38.87 -4.61 -0.15
CA ASP A 670 -38.51 -4.96 -1.52
C ASP A 670 -38.12 -3.73 -2.34
N GLU A 671 -38.76 -2.58 -2.11
CA GLU A 671 -38.41 -1.31 -2.75
C GLU A 671 -37.02 -0.84 -2.30
N VAL A 672 -36.74 -0.79 -0.99
CA VAL A 672 -35.42 -0.40 -0.46
C VAL A 672 -34.32 -1.33 -0.96
N LEU A 673 -34.57 -2.64 -1.02
CA LEU A 673 -33.62 -3.61 -1.60
C LEU A 673 -33.42 -3.40 -3.11
N ASN A 674 -34.46 -3.03 -3.86
CA ASN A 674 -34.32 -2.77 -5.29
C ASN A 674 -33.44 -1.54 -5.59
N TRP A 675 -33.42 -0.57 -4.69
CA TRP A 675 -32.59 0.64 -4.78
C TRP A 675 -31.15 0.45 -4.23
N THR A 676 -30.86 -0.68 -3.56
CA THR A 676 -29.54 -1.01 -2.95
C THR A 676 -28.88 -2.27 -3.55
N ASN A 677 -27.65 -2.59 -3.14
CA ASN A 677 -26.59 -3.32 -3.86
C ASN A 677 -26.92 -4.60 -4.68
N THR A 678 -26.05 -4.88 -5.66
CA THR A 678 -26.08 -5.82 -6.81
C THR A 678 -26.20 -7.33 -6.56
N LEU A 679 -26.50 -7.79 -5.34
CA LEU A 679 -26.78 -9.21 -5.04
C LEU A 679 -28.28 -9.35 -4.76
N ASN A 680 -29.03 -9.74 -5.79
CA ASN A 680 -30.45 -10.03 -5.67
C ASN A 680 -30.65 -11.19 -4.66
N PHE A 681 -31.37 -10.95 -3.55
CA PHE A 681 -31.64 -11.98 -2.52
C PHE A 681 -32.15 -13.27 -3.14
N ASP A 682 -33.12 -13.13 -4.02
CA ASP A 682 -33.86 -14.23 -4.59
C ASP A 682 -33.01 -14.94 -5.62
N GLU A 683 -32.15 -14.22 -6.35
CA GLU A 683 -31.14 -14.79 -7.25
C GLU A 683 -29.99 -15.46 -6.50
N TYR A 684 -29.49 -14.87 -5.41
CA TYR A 684 -28.48 -15.49 -4.54
C TYR A 684 -29.02 -16.75 -3.87
N ILE A 685 -30.25 -16.72 -3.35
CA ILE A 685 -30.92 -17.89 -2.80
C ILE A 685 -31.26 -18.91 -3.90
N ALA A 686 -31.62 -18.48 -5.11
CA ALA A 686 -31.89 -19.39 -6.23
C ALA A 686 -30.62 -20.05 -6.75
N ASN A 687 -29.55 -19.28 -6.98
CA ASN A 687 -28.24 -19.74 -7.41
C ASN A 687 -27.60 -20.63 -6.33
N TRP A 688 -27.68 -20.25 -5.06
CA TRP A 688 -27.27 -21.11 -3.95
C TRP A 688 -28.14 -22.37 -3.85
N LYS A 689 -29.46 -22.28 -4.05
CA LYS A 689 -30.32 -23.48 -4.09
C LYS A 689 -29.93 -24.40 -5.22
N GLU A 690 -29.52 -23.88 -6.37
CA GLU A 690 -29.10 -24.68 -7.51
C GLU A 690 -27.72 -25.32 -7.27
N ILE A 691 -26.72 -24.54 -6.84
CA ILE A 691 -25.35 -25.01 -6.54
C ILE A 691 -25.32 -25.98 -5.34
N ALA A 692 -26.15 -25.76 -4.33
CA ALA A 692 -26.15 -26.52 -3.08
C ALA A 692 -27.22 -27.62 -3.02
N THR A 693 -27.94 -27.91 -4.11
CA THR A 693 -28.91 -29.01 -4.19
C THR A 693 -28.47 -30.05 -5.20
N SER A 694 -28.73 -31.32 -4.89
CA SER A 694 -28.49 -32.40 -5.82
C SER A 694 -29.53 -32.55 -6.93
N ASN A 695 -29.06 -32.79 -8.16
CA ASN A 695 -29.68 -33.70 -9.11
C ASN A 695 -30.26 -34.92 -8.38
N SER A 696 -31.44 -35.34 -8.84
CA SER A 696 -32.13 -36.50 -8.28
C SER A 696 -31.35 -37.78 -8.56
N SER A 697 -31.36 -38.72 -7.60
CA SER A 697 -30.84 -40.09 -7.81
C SER A 697 -31.50 -40.81 -8.99
N ALA A 698 -32.67 -40.36 -9.44
CA ALA A 698 -33.35 -40.89 -10.63
C ALA A 698 -32.62 -40.60 -11.96
N ASN A 699 -31.70 -39.63 -11.99
CA ASN A 699 -30.95 -39.25 -13.19
C ASN A 699 -29.58 -39.95 -13.29
N SER A 700 -29.22 -40.76 -12.30
CA SER A 700 -28.01 -41.60 -12.33
C SER A 700 -28.25 -42.79 -13.27
N LYS A 701 -27.85 -42.67 -14.53
CA LYS A 701 -27.79 -43.83 -15.43
C LYS A 701 -26.71 -44.77 -14.90
N PHE A 702 -27.11 -45.91 -14.35
CA PHE A 702 -26.21 -47.03 -14.12
C PHE A 702 -25.65 -47.49 -15.48
N GLN A 703 -24.38 -47.23 -15.75
CA GLN A 703 -23.60 -48.15 -16.58
C GLN A 703 -23.26 -49.31 -15.64
N VAL A 704 -23.86 -50.46 -15.90
CA VAL A 704 -23.49 -51.75 -15.29
C VAL A 704 -22.07 -52.10 -15.69
#